data_AF-A0A955VWG9-F1
#
_entry.id   AF-A0A955VWG9-F1
#
_cell.length_a   1.000
_cell.length_b   1.000
_cell.length_c   1.000
_cell.angle_alpha   90.00
_cell.angle_beta   90.00
_cell.angle_gamma   90.00
#
_symmetry.space_group_name_H-M   'P 1'
#
loop_
_entity.id
_entity.type
_entity.pdbx_description
1 polymer ?
#
loop_
_entity_poly.entity_id
_entity_poly.type
_entity_poly.pdbx_seq_one_letter_code
_entity_poly.pdbx_strand_id
1 'polypeptide(L)'
;MGGKVGDGVRLPSLDAVVARLGHEPTTAAEVELLKAGYWALGQPVRLRSDHRFRESGWGRWLLTDDAVANDLLHHRLRAEGVDGIELRQALEDVSRLIGRRSVFCPGDPRFVLLDDELWLETACPGRPLFVEGPEDEDDDEVEGPEDADDADEDDQQDRADQEDAADWSGVRLPAENLEKRRGPGALLGELVPVEAAMGPLLQRLGILVYADLLDLDLSALSDRRGVGRKKLTRLRLLHDEATRRAAGPPEPVVSSPWEGWHPLEALGRLPSRARNIVTLAGLDSVGALRIWLDQTPFQAVANYGRATRRHLVDLLAQLDEVGPDTLVFGGTTPRSIAELGERYLQRLEPRKRSIFEARVVQGLSLEEVGVREGVTRERIRQLVEMELDQDRRSWAPRVRELFEPALAALDRRGGVALTQTVLDALGGPPNWAIDLAVDLEPVAIEFEVWPGLTTSLEREQFLDLRRTLRLEVEAALEGSMSVSVVRRALIEAGLRTPDDELPLLAEHLLGVTVDGEDAYLSRRGTQAVYLTALRDAGGPISAEEVAHRVDQSEPELEANARKAIVFFQRSPLALSYDHGLWVHAENLPVPLSVLQALAQDCLPEVRAANGVAVSARLLLRDLASRGSAPPGLTPHLLRDALLQTGEVRAWRAGTDVAWTGSEATRKSISEWLRETAEELPQPFTIDVLVAETAARSGYLPSSIAVQANEGVWTLALSGGEHAACDQAFASSEALEHAQAAVWAMVRQACLVSAHAPGIDLTPFGHLGPVLAHRVLWGTAHRTAGVSTRARGLLMWDPARGDSVWQVVGQDFLARHPVGRPADLREHLFELCGLRSDDLPYYLLREGCDAGDVALVCTGWYVDARLGPDEQVGLLASMAPVVRLALGTEDFVRGSPAAALLNEVRALKGGDRLDLG
;
A
#
# COMPACT_ATOMS: atom_id res chain seq x y z
N MET A 1 44.22 -19.18 -1.31
CA MET A 1 44.41 -17.77 -0.88
C MET A 1 43.14 -17.34 -0.19
N GLY A 2 43.16 -17.21 1.15
CA GLY A 2 42.00 -16.84 1.94
C GLY A 2 41.85 -15.32 2.03
N GLY A 3 40.77 -14.79 1.46
CA GLY A 3 40.35 -13.39 1.63
C GLY A 3 39.35 -13.28 2.77
N LYS A 4 39.67 -12.43 3.76
CA LYS A 4 38.78 -12.04 4.85
C LYS A 4 37.51 -11.38 4.28
N VAL A 5 36.35 -11.85 4.69
CA VAL A 5 35.06 -11.17 4.55
C VAL A 5 34.58 -10.82 5.96
N GLY A 6 34.13 -9.58 6.16
CA GLY A 6 33.25 -9.22 7.27
C GLY A 6 33.71 -8.09 8.20
N ASP A 7 34.10 -6.92 7.67
CA ASP A 7 33.89 -5.66 8.39
C ASP A 7 32.59 -5.06 7.86
N GLY A 8 31.57 -4.95 8.71
CA GLY A 8 30.30 -4.33 8.36
C GLY A 8 30.53 -2.89 7.92
N VAL A 9 30.23 -2.59 6.65
CA VAL A 9 30.28 -1.24 6.10
C VAL A 9 29.28 -0.38 6.89
N ARG A 10 29.78 0.38 7.88
CA ARG A 10 28.99 1.44 8.50
C ARG A 10 28.62 2.42 7.41
N LEU A 11 27.31 2.64 7.22
CA LEU A 11 26.85 3.73 6.36
C LEU A 11 27.50 5.04 6.83
N PRO A 12 28.04 5.85 5.91
CA PRO A 12 28.59 7.16 6.22
C PRO A 12 27.54 7.99 6.98
N SER A 13 27.92 8.60 8.10
CA SER A 13 26.98 9.43 8.85
C SER A 13 26.58 10.65 8.03
N LEU A 14 25.28 10.86 7.84
CA LEU A 14 24.70 12.03 7.16
C LEU A 14 24.64 13.29 8.05
N ASP A 15 25.30 13.30 9.21
CA ASP A 15 25.25 14.43 10.17
C ASP A 15 25.70 15.77 9.58
N ALA A 16 26.67 15.75 8.65
CA ALA A 16 27.09 16.96 7.95
C ALA A 16 25.97 17.55 7.07
N VAL A 17 25.13 16.70 6.49
CA VAL A 17 23.96 17.13 5.70
C VAL A 17 22.86 17.65 6.62
N VAL A 18 22.65 17.01 7.77
CA VAL A 18 21.71 17.49 8.80
C VAL A 18 22.13 18.87 9.29
N ALA A 19 23.40 19.07 9.63
CA ALA A 19 23.92 20.36 10.06
C ALA A 19 23.75 21.44 8.98
N ARG A 20 24.02 21.11 7.71
CA ARG A 20 23.83 22.04 6.58
C ARG A 20 22.36 22.45 6.43
N LEU A 21 21.44 21.49 6.32
CA LEU A 21 20.01 21.79 6.21
C LEU A 21 19.44 22.50 7.45
N GLY A 22 20.02 22.26 8.63
CA GLY A 22 19.67 22.94 9.88
C GLY A 22 20.01 24.43 9.89
N HIS A 23 20.88 24.91 8.99
CA HIS A 23 21.26 26.32 8.86
C HIS A 23 20.69 27.00 7.61
N GLU A 24 20.37 26.25 6.55
CA GLU A 24 19.85 26.81 5.30
C GLU A 24 18.36 27.20 5.41
N PRO A 25 17.96 28.44 5.05
CA PRO A 25 16.55 28.85 5.07
C PRO A 25 15.73 28.18 3.95
N THR A 26 16.37 27.48 3.02
CA THR A 26 15.74 26.87 1.85
C THR A 26 15.94 25.35 1.79
N THR A 27 15.05 24.67 1.07
CA THR A 27 15.20 23.24 0.75
C THR A 27 16.18 23.05 -0.41
N ALA A 28 16.89 21.92 -0.44
CA ALA A 28 17.93 21.65 -1.43
C ALA A 28 17.63 20.39 -2.25
N ALA A 29 18.13 20.31 -3.49
CA ALA A 29 18.04 19.08 -4.27
C ALA A 29 18.98 18.00 -3.69
N GLU A 30 18.63 16.72 -3.81
CA GLU A 30 19.47 15.63 -3.27
C GLU A 30 20.90 15.68 -3.83
N VAL A 31 21.03 15.98 -5.13
CA VAL A 31 22.33 16.14 -5.80
C VAL A 31 23.15 17.29 -5.20
N GLU A 32 22.55 18.41 -4.83
CA GLU A 32 23.26 19.56 -4.23
C GLU A 32 23.80 19.22 -2.84
N LEU A 33 23.09 18.35 -2.10
CA LEU A 33 23.45 17.93 -0.75
C LEU A 33 24.52 16.83 -0.75
N LEU A 34 24.44 15.88 -1.69
CA LEU A 34 25.26 14.68 -1.69
C LEU A 34 26.44 14.70 -2.68
N LYS A 35 26.39 15.49 -3.76
CA LYS A 35 27.42 15.47 -4.83
C LYS A 35 28.82 15.74 -4.28
N ALA A 36 28.99 16.83 -3.54
CA ALA A 36 30.31 17.25 -3.06
C ALA A 36 30.89 16.38 -1.94
N GLY A 37 30.04 15.82 -1.06
CA GLY A 37 30.48 15.13 0.16
C GLY A 37 30.46 13.60 0.10
N TYR A 38 29.58 13.00 -0.72
CA TYR A 38 29.33 11.56 -0.70
C TYR A 38 29.51 10.95 -2.10
N TRP A 39 28.81 11.47 -3.12
CA TRP A 39 28.87 10.88 -4.47
C TRP A 39 30.22 11.08 -5.14
N ALA A 40 30.86 12.23 -4.97
CA ALA A 40 32.24 12.45 -5.44
C ALA A 40 33.25 11.50 -4.78
N LEU A 41 32.93 10.96 -3.59
CA LEU A 41 33.72 9.94 -2.91
C LEU A 41 33.31 8.51 -3.28
N GLY A 42 32.43 8.33 -4.28
CA GLY A 42 31.90 7.04 -4.71
C GLY A 42 30.95 6.38 -3.72
N GLN A 43 30.43 7.12 -2.73
CA GLN A 43 29.52 6.57 -1.73
C GLN A 43 28.08 6.62 -2.24
N PRO A 44 27.36 5.49 -2.39
CA PRO A 44 26.02 5.43 -2.96
C PRO A 44 24.93 5.79 -1.94
N VAL A 45 25.13 6.84 -1.14
CA VAL A 45 24.18 7.27 -0.10
C VAL A 45 22.98 7.97 -0.74
N ARG A 46 21.79 7.77 -0.16
CA ARG A 46 20.52 8.43 -0.52
C ARG A 46 19.85 9.01 0.73
N LEU A 47 19.28 10.22 0.62
CA LEU A 47 18.60 10.89 1.73
C LEU A 47 17.33 10.15 2.17
N ARG A 48 16.60 9.55 1.21
CA ARG A 48 15.40 8.73 1.49
C ARG A 48 15.63 7.53 2.41
N SER A 49 16.88 7.12 2.58
CA SER A 49 17.26 6.01 3.46
C SER A 49 17.44 6.43 4.92
N ASP A 50 17.38 7.73 5.24
CA ASP A 50 17.53 8.29 6.58
C ASP A 50 16.27 9.09 6.98
N HIS A 51 15.60 8.62 8.03
CA HIS A 51 14.32 9.14 8.53
C HIS A 51 14.35 10.61 8.98
N ARG A 52 15.54 11.20 9.16
CA ARG A 52 15.70 12.62 9.52
C ARG A 52 15.41 13.55 8.34
N PHE A 53 15.35 13.02 7.12
CA PHE A 53 15.05 13.78 5.94
C PHE A 53 13.68 13.39 5.36
N ARG A 54 13.00 14.37 4.75
CA ARG A 54 11.80 14.15 3.95
C ARG A 54 11.85 15.01 2.70
N GLU A 55 11.15 14.56 1.67
CA GLU A 55 10.99 15.30 0.42
C GLU A 55 9.76 16.23 0.52
N SER A 56 9.88 17.43 -0.04
CA SER A 56 8.78 18.39 -0.19
C SER A 56 7.86 17.98 -1.36
N GLY A 57 6.69 18.59 -1.46
CA GLY A 57 5.80 18.40 -2.62
C GLY A 57 6.38 18.86 -3.97
N TRP A 58 7.56 19.50 -3.97
CA TRP A 58 8.26 20.00 -5.17
C TRP A 58 9.61 19.30 -5.40
N GLY A 59 9.80 18.09 -4.86
CA GLY A 59 10.98 17.28 -5.15
C GLY A 59 12.30 17.77 -4.52
N ARG A 60 12.23 18.55 -3.43
CA ARG A 60 13.41 19.06 -2.70
C ARG A 60 13.43 18.55 -1.26
N TRP A 61 14.61 18.38 -0.69
CA TRP A 61 14.81 17.74 0.61
C TRP A 61 14.91 18.76 1.75
N LEU A 62 14.32 18.40 2.89
CA LEU A 62 14.33 19.15 4.15
C LEU A 62 14.44 18.19 5.34
N LEU A 63 14.66 18.74 6.54
CA LEU A 63 14.59 17.94 7.77
C LEU A 63 13.14 17.60 8.10
N THR A 64 12.92 16.43 8.68
CA THR A 64 11.59 15.95 9.05
C THR A 64 10.88 16.90 10.03
N ASP A 65 11.63 17.55 10.91
CA ASP A 65 11.11 18.49 11.92
C ASP A 65 10.83 19.90 11.39
N ASP A 66 11.33 20.25 10.19
CA ASP A 66 11.07 21.55 9.57
C ASP A 66 9.68 21.60 8.91
N ALA A 67 9.05 22.77 8.90
CA ALA A 67 7.79 23.05 8.19
C ALA A 67 8.06 23.80 6.88
N VAL A 68 7.37 23.45 5.78
CA VAL A 68 7.50 24.19 4.51
C VAL A 68 6.55 25.39 4.52
N ALA A 69 7.08 26.59 4.38
CA ALA A 69 6.35 27.85 4.58
C ALA A 69 5.61 28.36 3.33
N ASN A 70 5.82 27.73 2.17
CA ASN A 70 5.38 28.23 0.86
C ASN A 70 3.92 28.71 0.81
N ASP A 71 2.95 27.94 1.31
CA ASP A 71 1.54 28.33 1.25
C ASP A 71 1.21 29.53 2.14
N LEU A 72 1.83 29.61 3.33
CA LEU A 72 1.66 30.74 4.25
C LEU A 72 2.30 32.00 3.70
N LEU A 73 3.49 31.88 3.10
CA LEU A 73 4.16 33.00 2.44
C LEU A 73 3.35 33.50 1.23
N HIS A 74 2.77 32.58 0.45
CA HIS A 74 1.93 32.92 -0.70
C HIS A 74 0.67 33.67 -0.27
N HIS A 75 -0.01 33.16 0.77
CA HIS A 75 -1.17 33.82 1.35
C HIS A 75 -0.81 35.19 1.92
N ARG A 76 0.32 35.32 2.63
CA ARG A 76 0.79 36.58 3.21
C ARG A 76 1.06 37.65 2.14
N LEU A 77 1.84 37.31 1.10
CA LEU A 77 2.12 38.22 -0.01
C LEU A 77 0.84 38.70 -0.69
N ARG A 78 -0.12 37.80 -0.94
CA ARG A 78 -1.43 38.17 -1.51
C ARG A 78 -2.29 39.02 -0.59
N ALA A 79 -2.29 38.74 0.71
CA ALA A 79 -3.11 39.46 1.68
C ALA A 79 -2.56 40.87 1.98
N GLU A 80 -1.24 41.01 2.03
CA GLU A 80 -0.57 42.30 2.26
C GLU A 80 -0.49 43.16 0.99
N GLY A 81 -0.67 42.56 -0.19
CA GLY A 81 -0.59 43.27 -1.47
C GLY A 81 0.80 43.83 -1.76
N VAL A 82 1.83 43.19 -1.21
CA VAL A 82 3.24 43.52 -1.41
C VAL A 82 3.84 42.55 -2.40
N ASP A 83 4.65 43.07 -3.32
CA ASP A 83 5.18 42.29 -4.44
C ASP A 83 6.35 41.37 -4.04
N GLY A 84 7.06 41.72 -2.96
CA GLY A 84 8.17 40.96 -2.41
C GLY A 84 8.33 41.12 -0.89
N ILE A 85 8.97 40.13 -0.25
CA ILE A 85 9.28 40.11 1.19
C ILE A 85 10.69 39.56 1.43
N GLU A 86 11.39 40.05 2.44
CA GLU A 86 12.69 39.49 2.85
C GLU A 86 12.49 38.10 3.46
N LEU A 87 13.14 37.09 2.87
CA LEU A 87 12.83 35.68 3.12
C LEU A 87 13.09 35.29 4.57
N ARG A 88 14.19 35.72 5.18
CA ARG A 88 14.57 35.27 6.53
C ARG A 88 13.59 35.78 7.57
N GLN A 89 13.27 37.08 7.54
CA GLN A 89 12.29 37.68 8.43
C GLN A 89 10.91 37.03 8.26
N ALA A 90 10.51 36.74 7.01
CA ALA A 90 9.25 36.07 6.73
C ALA A 90 9.21 34.64 7.29
N LEU A 91 10.29 33.87 7.15
CA LEU A 91 10.42 32.53 7.72
C LEU A 91 10.47 32.54 9.25
N GLU A 92 11.09 33.54 9.87
CA GLU A 92 11.08 33.73 11.33
C GLU A 92 9.67 34.03 11.85
N ASP A 93 8.91 34.87 11.16
CA ASP A 93 7.51 35.16 11.50
C ASP A 93 6.65 33.90 11.40
N VAL A 94 6.78 33.13 10.31
CA VAL A 94 6.06 31.87 10.12
C VAL A 94 6.48 30.82 11.15
N SER A 95 7.78 30.75 11.49
CA SER A 95 8.29 29.83 12.51
C SER A 95 7.70 30.13 13.89
N ARG A 96 7.59 31.42 14.25
CA ARG A 96 6.91 31.85 15.48
C ARG A 96 5.43 31.46 15.50
N LEU A 97 4.76 31.50 14.35
CA LEU A 97 3.35 31.13 14.22
C LEU A 97 3.13 29.62 14.34
N ILE A 98 3.95 28.80 13.66
CA ILE A 98 3.80 27.33 13.64
C ILE A 98 4.38 26.68 14.90
N GLY A 99 5.32 27.33 15.59
CA GLY A 99 6.06 26.75 16.71
C GLY A 99 7.12 25.73 16.27
N ARG A 100 7.54 25.78 15.00
CA ARG A 100 8.59 24.94 14.39
C ARG A 100 9.43 25.77 13.43
N ARG A 101 10.68 25.35 13.20
CA ARG A 101 11.53 25.97 12.18
C ARG A 101 10.87 25.83 10.82
N SER A 102 10.72 26.95 10.13
CA SER A 102 10.10 27.02 8.82
C SER A 102 11.14 27.28 7.75
N VAL A 103 11.04 26.57 6.63
CA VAL A 103 11.94 26.66 5.48
C VAL A 103 11.14 26.94 4.21
N PHE A 104 11.78 27.56 3.23
CA PHE A 104 11.19 27.84 1.92
C PHE A 104 11.64 26.85 0.85
N CYS A 105 10.71 26.39 0.02
CA CYS A 105 11.02 25.50 -1.09
C CYS A 105 11.07 26.28 -2.41
N PRO A 106 12.26 26.53 -2.99
CA PRO A 106 12.40 27.27 -4.25
C PRO A 106 11.88 26.52 -5.48
N GLY A 107 11.52 25.23 -5.35
CA GLY A 107 10.88 24.46 -6.43
C GLY A 107 9.40 24.81 -6.68
N ASP A 108 8.81 25.69 -5.89
CA ASP A 108 7.43 26.13 -6.06
C ASP A 108 7.34 27.22 -7.12
N PRO A 109 6.65 26.97 -8.26
CA PRO A 109 6.62 27.88 -9.40
C PRO A 109 5.92 29.21 -9.10
N ARG A 110 5.17 29.31 -7.99
CA ARG A 110 4.47 30.55 -7.59
C ARG A 110 5.42 31.67 -7.16
N PHE A 111 6.69 31.35 -6.94
CA PHE A 111 7.66 32.25 -6.36
C PHE A 111 8.91 32.41 -7.22
N VAL A 112 9.56 33.56 -7.08
CA VAL A 112 10.92 33.82 -7.55
C VAL A 112 11.73 34.33 -6.37
N LEU A 113 12.88 33.71 -6.11
CA LEU A 113 13.81 34.12 -5.05
C LEU A 113 15.00 34.86 -5.68
N LEU A 114 15.18 36.14 -5.35
CA LEU A 114 16.27 36.99 -5.84
C LEU A 114 16.99 37.62 -4.64
N ASP A 115 18.29 37.36 -4.47
CA ASP A 115 19.14 38.02 -3.45
C ASP A 115 18.53 38.11 -2.04
N ASP A 116 17.93 37.00 -1.56
CA ASP A 116 17.19 36.84 -0.29
C ASP A 116 15.78 37.49 -0.23
N GLU A 117 15.29 38.11 -1.30
CA GLU A 117 13.91 38.57 -1.42
C GLU A 117 13.03 37.57 -2.17
N LEU A 118 11.90 37.24 -1.57
CA LEU A 118 10.90 36.34 -2.12
C LEU A 118 9.79 37.14 -2.81
N TRP A 119 9.63 36.93 -4.11
CA TRP A 119 8.63 37.59 -4.95
C TRP A 119 7.58 36.60 -5.43
N LEU A 120 6.34 37.06 -5.66
CA LEU A 120 5.38 36.29 -6.46
C LEU A 120 5.83 36.29 -7.92
N GLU A 121 5.70 35.15 -8.62
CA GLU A 121 6.08 35.02 -10.03
C GLU A 121 5.48 36.14 -10.91
N THR A 122 4.22 36.49 -10.65
CA THR A 122 3.48 37.52 -11.39
C THR A 122 3.97 38.95 -11.15
N ALA A 123 4.75 39.19 -10.10
CA ALA A 123 5.16 40.51 -9.64
C ALA A 123 6.68 40.74 -9.70
N CYS A 124 7.46 39.74 -10.12
CA CYS A 124 8.92 39.78 -10.10
C CYS A 124 9.48 40.86 -11.06
N PRO A 125 10.20 41.89 -10.56
CA PRO A 125 10.79 42.92 -11.39
C PRO A 125 11.97 42.36 -12.20
N GLY A 126 11.94 42.52 -13.52
CA GLY A 126 13.11 42.29 -14.37
C GLY A 126 13.19 40.94 -15.11
N ARG A 127 12.14 40.12 -15.10
CA ARG A 127 12.07 38.95 -16.00
C ARG A 127 11.52 39.38 -17.37
N PRO A 128 12.31 39.38 -18.46
CA PRO A 128 11.72 39.32 -19.79
C PRO A 128 10.93 38.00 -19.89
N LEU A 129 9.70 38.06 -20.41
CA LEU A 129 8.98 36.88 -20.86
C LEU A 129 9.93 36.12 -21.81
N PHE A 130 10.22 34.84 -21.53
CA PHE A 130 11.16 33.92 -22.20
C PHE A 130 12.56 33.76 -21.58
N VAL A 131 12.84 32.54 -21.09
CA VAL A 131 14.18 32.01 -20.84
C VAL A 131 14.23 30.59 -21.43
N GLU A 132 15.19 30.37 -22.33
CA GLU A 132 15.56 29.09 -22.93
C GLU A 132 16.06 28.12 -21.84
N GLY A 133 15.70 26.84 -21.96
CA GLY A 133 16.12 25.79 -21.03
C GLY A 133 17.63 25.48 -21.11
N PRO A 134 18.19 24.80 -20.10
CA PRO A 134 19.62 24.49 -20.05
C PRO A 134 19.99 23.51 -21.17
N GLU A 135 21.11 23.78 -21.83
CA GLU A 135 21.74 22.89 -22.81
C GLU A 135 22.30 21.67 -22.06
N ASP A 136 21.83 20.47 -22.43
CA ASP A 136 22.42 19.20 -22.00
C ASP A 136 23.73 19.00 -22.78
N GLU A 137 24.85 19.05 -22.07
CA GLU A 137 26.16 18.59 -22.55
C GLU A 137 26.15 17.05 -22.60
N ASP A 138 25.92 16.47 -23.78
CA ASP A 138 26.18 15.05 -24.03
C ASP A 138 27.65 14.86 -24.48
N ASP A 139 28.37 14.05 -23.71
CA ASP A 139 29.69 13.48 -24.00
C ASP A 139 29.60 12.49 -25.18
N ASP A 140 30.05 12.89 -26.37
CA ASP A 140 30.36 11.97 -27.47
C ASP A 140 31.89 11.80 -27.60
N GLU A 141 32.42 10.73 -27.00
CA GLU A 141 33.73 10.17 -27.34
C GLU A 141 33.66 9.55 -28.76
N VAL A 142 34.26 10.22 -29.75
CA VAL A 142 34.58 9.62 -31.04
C VAL A 142 36.08 9.69 -31.27
N GLU A 143 36.75 8.54 -31.11
CA GLU A 143 38.11 8.32 -31.61
C GLU A 143 38.10 8.16 -33.14
N GLY A 144 39.02 8.87 -33.82
CA GLY A 144 39.37 8.62 -35.21
C GLY A 144 40.17 9.78 -35.83
N PRO A 145 41.47 9.61 -36.11
CA PRO A 145 42.31 10.64 -36.71
C PRO A 145 42.22 10.59 -38.24
N GLU A 146 42.29 11.73 -38.91
CA GLU A 146 43.07 11.93 -40.14
C GLU A 146 42.90 13.37 -40.67
N ASP A 147 44.05 13.93 -41.06
CA ASP A 147 44.27 15.02 -42.02
C ASP A 147 43.93 16.47 -41.62
N ALA A 148 44.91 17.08 -40.96
CA ALA A 148 45.15 18.51 -40.99
C ALA A 148 46.05 18.84 -42.19
N ASP A 149 45.55 19.66 -43.11
CA ASP A 149 46.25 20.68 -43.90
C ASP A 149 45.24 21.27 -44.90
N ASP A 150 44.98 22.59 -44.82
CA ASP A 150 44.26 23.47 -45.78
C ASP A 150 43.15 24.36 -45.16
N ALA A 151 43.42 25.05 -44.04
CA ALA A 151 42.49 26.03 -43.47
C ALA A 151 43.18 27.37 -43.13
N ASP A 152 43.63 28.10 -44.15
CA ASP A 152 44.15 29.48 -43.97
C ASP A 152 43.64 30.48 -45.05
N GLU A 153 42.76 30.07 -45.99
CA GLU A 153 42.22 30.99 -47.02
C GLU A 153 40.75 31.43 -46.81
N ASP A 154 39.95 30.70 -46.02
CA ASP A 154 38.51 31.03 -45.84
C ASP A 154 38.25 32.12 -44.79
N ASP A 155 39.11 32.27 -43.77
CA ASP A 155 38.95 33.26 -42.69
C ASP A 155 39.17 34.72 -43.14
N GLN A 156 39.79 34.94 -44.30
CA GLN A 156 39.94 36.28 -44.88
C GLN A 156 38.72 36.72 -45.71
N GLN A 157 37.91 35.77 -46.20
CA GLN A 157 36.71 36.05 -46.98
C GLN A 157 35.52 36.44 -46.08
N ASP A 158 35.41 35.84 -44.90
CA ASP A 158 34.33 36.11 -43.94
C ASP A 158 34.49 37.46 -43.22
N ARG A 159 35.72 37.95 -43.06
CA ARG A 159 35.98 39.31 -42.56
C ARG A 159 35.61 40.41 -43.55
N ALA A 160 35.73 40.16 -44.86
CA ALA A 160 35.32 41.10 -45.89
C ALA A 160 33.79 41.14 -46.08
N ASP A 161 33.09 40.04 -45.84
CA ASP A 161 31.63 39.95 -45.98
C ASP A 161 30.86 40.56 -44.78
N GLN A 162 31.49 40.73 -43.60
CA GLN A 162 30.87 41.38 -42.43
C GLN A 162 30.84 42.92 -42.49
N GLU A 163 31.76 43.57 -43.21
CA GLU A 163 31.79 45.04 -43.33
C GLU A 163 30.77 45.62 -44.34
N ASP A 164 30.16 44.78 -45.18
CA ASP A 164 29.31 45.19 -46.32
C ASP A 164 27.78 45.06 -46.09
N ALA A 165 27.32 44.75 -44.87
CA ALA A 165 25.89 44.56 -44.56
C ALA A 165 25.05 45.85 -44.66
N ALA A 166 25.67 47.03 -44.71
CA ALA A 166 24.98 48.34 -44.68
C ALA A 166 24.35 48.77 -46.02
N ASP A 167 24.76 48.21 -47.16
CA ASP A 167 24.32 48.66 -48.50
C ASP A 167 23.00 48.00 -48.97
N TRP A 168 22.52 46.96 -48.30
CA TRP A 168 21.41 46.10 -48.79
C TRP A 168 19.99 46.52 -48.39
N SER A 169 19.82 47.63 -47.66
CA SER A 169 18.53 48.05 -47.09
C SER A 169 17.46 48.41 -48.14
N GLY A 170 17.85 48.85 -49.34
CA GLY A 170 16.92 49.31 -50.38
C GLY A 170 16.26 48.23 -51.24
N VAL A 171 16.60 46.94 -51.07
CA VAL A 171 16.06 45.82 -51.88
C VAL A 171 15.43 44.71 -51.02
N ARG A 172 15.43 44.85 -49.68
CA ARG A 172 14.66 43.96 -48.84
C ARG A 172 13.17 44.14 -49.14
N LEU A 173 12.47 43.02 -49.33
CA LEU A 173 11.02 43.02 -49.41
C LEU A 173 10.44 43.76 -48.17
N PRO A 174 9.47 44.68 -48.33
CA PRO A 174 8.91 45.43 -47.22
C PRO A 174 8.37 44.51 -46.12
N ALA A 175 8.73 44.77 -44.85
CA ALA A 175 8.30 43.95 -43.71
C ALA A 175 6.77 43.87 -43.55
N GLU A 176 6.03 44.87 -44.06
CA GLU A 176 4.57 44.95 -44.05
C GLU A 176 3.87 43.85 -44.89
N ASN A 177 4.62 43.10 -45.71
CA ASN A 177 4.05 42.01 -46.53
C ASN A 177 4.01 40.65 -45.81
N LEU A 178 4.63 40.47 -44.64
CA LEU A 178 4.68 39.17 -43.94
C LEU A 178 3.31 38.67 -43.45
N GLU A 179 2.42 39.56 -42.99
CA GLU A 179 1.09 39.16 -42.47
C GLU A 179 0.08 38.78 -43.58
N LYS A 180 0.29 39.25 -44.82
CA LYS A 180 -0.58 38.93 -45.97
C LYS A 180 -0.19 37.64 -46.72
N ARG A 181 0.89 36.97 -46.29
CA ARG A 181 1.53 35.85 -47.02
C ARG A 181 1.06 34.44 -46.62
N ARG A 182 -0.07 34.30 -45.93
CA ARG A 182 -0.70 32.99 -45.61
C ARG A 182 -1.43 32.35 -46.81
N GLY A 183 -0.74 32.21 -47.93
CA GLY A 183 -1.22 31.48 -49.12
C GLY A 183 -0.31 30.29 -49.43
N PRO A 184 -0.82 29.25 -50.12
CA PRO A 184 -0.03 28.06 -50.47
C PRO A 184 0.97 28.40 -51.58
N GLY A 185 2.18 28.79 -51.19
CA GLY A 185 3.31 28.96 -52.11
C GLY A 185 4.31 27.82 -51.89
N ALA A 186 4.63 27.04 -52.93
CA ALA A 186 5.68 26.03 -52.83
C ALA A 186 7.06 26.68 -52.54
N LEU A 187 8.02 25.90 -52.04
CA LEU A 187 9.38 26.38 -51.83
C LEU A 187 10.26 26.27 -53.08
N LEU A 188 11.25 27.15 -53.15
CA LEU A 188 12.33 27.20 -54.13
C LEU A 188 13.13 25.90 -54.28
N GLY A 189 13.15 25.03 -53.25
CA GLY A 189 13.99 23.84 -53.19
C GLY A 189 13.56 22.67 -54.08
N GLU A 190 12.33 22.68 -54.61
CA GLU A 190 11.76 21.53 -55.33
C GLU A 190 12.06 21.48 -56.83
N LEU A 191 12.43 22.59 -57.47
CA LEU A 191 12.45 22.67 -58.94
C LEU A 191 13.82 22.60 -59.58
N VAL A 192 14.85 23.00 -58.86
CA VAL A 192 16.22 23.04 -59.34
C VAL A 192 17.09 22.76 -58.12
N PRO A 193 18.09 21.86 -58.19
CA PRO A 193 19.13 21.88 -57.17
C PRO A 193 19.72 23.28 -57.19
N VAL A 194 19.31 24.10 -56.23
CA VAL A 194 19.91 25.40 -55.97
C VAL A 194 21.34 25.03 -55.61
N GLU A 195 22.25 25.18 -56.57
CA GLU A 195 23.68 24.95 -56.35
C GLU A 195 24.04 25.67 -55.05
N ALA A 196 24.83 25.03 -54.18
CA ALA A 196 25.13 25.55 -52.83
C ALA A 196 25.52 27.04 -52.83
N ALA A 197 26.11 27.52 -53.95
CA ALA A 197 26.47 28.91 -54.22
C ALA A 197 25.31 29.94 -54.28
N MET A 198 24.06 29.52 -54.47
CA MET A 198 22.88 30.42 -54.58
C MET A 198 22.12 30.60 -53.27
N GLY A 199 22.24 29.67 -52.31
CA GLY A 199 21.56 29.72 -51.02
C GLY A 199 21.83 31.01 -50.24
N PRO A 200 23.11 31.38 -50.01
CA PRO A 200 23.45 32.62 -49.29
C PRO A 200 22.95 33.89 -49.97
N LEU A 201 22.80 33.88 -51.31
CA LEU A 201 22.25 35.02 -52.04
C LEU A 201 20.75 35.14 -51.86
N LEU A 202 20.00 34.03 -51.99
CA LEU A 202 18.55 34.03 -51.79
C LEU A 202 18.17 34.44 -50.37
N GLN A 203 18.92 33.94 -49.37
CA GLN A 203 18.76 34.32 -47.97
C GLN A 203 19.07 35.81 -47.74
N ARG A 204 20.15 36.34 -48.34
CA ARG A 204 20.47 37.78 -48.28
C ARG A 204 19.39 38.66 -48.91
N LEU A 205 18.73 38.18 -49.96
CA LEU A 205 17.63 38.86 -50.63
C LEU A 205 16.28 38.70 -49.91
N GLY A 206 16.22 37.89 -48.84
CA GLY A 206 14.98 37.61 -48.12
C GLY A 206 13.97 36.80 -48.93
N ILE A 207 14.44 36.04 -49.92
CA ILE A 207 13.59 35.22 -50.79
C ILE A 207 13.47 33.84 -50.15
N LEU A 208 12.30 33.56 -49.56
CA LEU A 208 12.03 32.32 -48.84
C LEU A 208 11.06 31.42 -49.62
N VAL A 209 10.08 31.98 -50.35
CA VAL A 209 9.03 31.23 -51.08
C VAL A 209 8.94 31.62 -52.57
N TYR A 210 8.20 30.84 -53.40
CA TYR A 210 7.99 31.21 -54.83
C TYR A 210 7.39 32.60 -55.01
N ALA A 211 6.51 33.03 -54.11
CA ALA A 211 5.92 34.37 -54.17
C ALA A 211 6.99 35.47 -54.06
N ASP A 212 8.04 35.26 -53.26
CA ASP A 212 9.12 36.23 -53.13
C ASP A 212 9.95 36.35 -54.40
N LEU A 213 10.08 35.27 -55.18
CA LEU A 213 10.69 35.32 -56.51
C LEU A 213 9.84 36.11 -57.50
N LEU A 214 8.52 35.96 -57.45
CA LEU A 214 7.59 36.67 -58.35
C LEU A 214 7.53 38.17 -58.03
N ASP A 215 7.74 38.54 -56.77
CA ASP A 215 7.82 39.93 -56.32
C ASP A 215 9.22 40.54 -56.53
N LEU A 216 10.21 39.76 -56.98
CA LEU A 216 11.59 40.19 -57.08
C LEU A 216 11.84 41.03 -58.34
N ASP A 217 12.19 42.31 -58.15
CA ASP A 217 12.65 43.15 -59.26
C ASP A 217 14.08 42.79 -59.69
N LEU A 218 14.17 41.91 -60.69
CA LEU A 218 15.44 41.46 -61.27
C LEU A 218 16.24 42.58 -61.95
N SER A 219 15.61 43.73 -62.27
CA SER A 219 16.32 44.86 -62.86
C SER A 219 17.12 45.63 -61.80
N ALA A 220 16.54 45.83 -60.61
CA ALA A 220 17.19 46.45 -59.46
C ALA A 220 18.40 45.65 -58.94
N LEU A 221 18.46 44.34 -59.21
CA LEU A 221 19.57 43.47 -58.83
C LEU A 221 20.79 43.53 -59.77
N SER A 222 20.65 44.12 -60.96
CA SER A 222 21.72 44.12 -61.96
C SER A 222 22.87 45.07 -61.68
N ASP A 223 22.62 46.11 -60.89
CA ASP A 223 23.61 47.10 -60.48
C ASP A 223 24.19 46.82 -59.08
N ARG A 224 23.76 45.73 -58.42
CA ARG A 224 24.15 45.37 -57.06
C ARG A 224 25.48 44.61 -57.03
N ARG A 225 26.43 45.11 -56.23
CA ARG A 225 27.73 44.47 -56.00
C ARG A 225 27.52 43.06 -55.43
N GLY A 226 28.19 42.05 -55.99
CA GLY A 226 28.05 40.64 -55.59
C GLY A 226 27.01 39.81 -56.38
N VAL A 227 26.17 40.45 -57.20
CA VAL A 227 25.22 39.78 -58.13
C VAL A 227 25.76 39.80 -59.55
N GLY A 228 26.81 39.00 -59.79
CA GLY A 228 27.39 38.88 -61.14
C GLY A 228 26.39 38.33 -62.17
N ARG A 229 26.64 38.58 -63.47
CA ARG A 229 25.78 38.15 -64.59
C ARG A 229 25.31 36.69 -64.49
N LYS A 230 26.16 35.77 -64.03
CA LYS A 230 25.81 34.35 -63.83
C LYS A 230 24.70 34.15 -62.79
N LYS A 231 24.81 34.81 -61.63
CA LYS A 231 23.80 34.77 -60.56
C LYS A 231 22.48 35.38 -61.03
N LEU A 232 22.56 36.48 -61.79
CA LEU A 232 21.38 37.16 -62.32
C LEU A 232 20.66 36.36 -63.40
N THR A 233 21.41 35.69 -64.30
CA THR A 233 20.84 34.72 -65.25
C THR A 233 20.16 33.56 -64.51
N ARG A 234 20.71 33.11 -63.37
CA ARG A 234 20.11 32.04 -62.57
C ARG A 234 18.83 32.48 -61.86
N LEU A 235 18.82 33.68 -61.28
CA LEU A 235 17.62 34.28 -60.69
C LEU A 235 16.51 34.48 -61.74
N ARG A 236 16.85 34.88 -62.97
CA ARG A 236 15.90 34.94 -64.10
C ARG A 236 15.29 33.59 -64.41
N LEU A 237 16.10 32.53 -64.48
CA LEU A 237 15.59 31.16 -64.71
C LEU A 237 14.64 30.70 -63.60
N LEU A 238 14.96 31.01 -62.33
CA LEU A 238 14.10 30.69 -61.18
C LEU A 238 12.79 31.51 -61.20
N HIS A 239 12.87 32.79 -61.55
CA HIS A 239 11.72 33.67 -61.71
C HIS A 239 10.80 33.22 -62.85
N ASP A 240 11.37 32.88 -64.01
CA ASP A 240 10.61 32.38 -65.17
C ASP A 240 9.90 31.06 -64.84
N GLU A 241 10.55 30.18 -64.10
CA GLU A 241 9.96 28.93 -63.64
C GLU A 241 8.84 29.15 -62.61
N ALA A 242 9.06 30.05 -61.64
CA ALA A 242 8.02 30.47 -60.71
C ALA A 242 6.79 31.04 -61.45
N THR A 243 7.03 31.84 -62.49
CA THR A 243 5.98 32.44 -63.33
C THR A 243 5.21 31.36 -64.10
N ARG A 244 5.91 30.35 -64.64
CA ARG A 244 5.27 29.21 -65.33
C ARG A 244 4.36 28.42 -64.39
N ARG A 245 4.78 28.16 -63.15
CA ARG A 245 3.96 27.44 -62.16
C ARG A 245 2.78 28.26 -61.66
N ALA A 246 2.95 29.55 -61.41
CA ALA A 246 1.84 30.44 -61.05
C ALA A 246 0.77 30.53 -62.16
N ALA A 247 1.15 30.30 -63.42
CA ALA A 247 0.24 30.25 -64.56
C ALA A 247 -0.36 28.86 -64.84
N GLY A 248 0.13 27.80 -64.19
CA GLY A 248 -0.43 26.45 -64.31
C GLY A 248 -1.76 26.34 -63.56
N PRO A 249 -2.74 25.55 -64.04
CA PRO A 249 -3.89 25.20 -63.20
C PRO A 249 -3.36 24.56 -61.91
N PRO A 250 -3.87 24.92 -60.71
CA PRO A 250 -3.46 24.26 -59.48
C PRO A 250 -3.66 22.77 -59.69
N GLU A 251 -2.60 21.98 -59.56
CA GLU A 251 -2.74 20.53 -59.57
C GLU A 251 -3.82 20.19 -58.53
N PRO A 252 -4.82 19.37 -58.88
CA PRO A 252 -5.82 18.97 -57.92
C PRO A 252 -5.07 18.27 -56.79
N VAL A 253 -4.94 18.95 -55.65
CA VAL A 253 -4.45 18.34 -54.42
C VAL A 253 -5.44 17.20 -54.18
N VAL A 254 -4.97 15.98 -54.40
CA VAL A 254 -5.73 14.78 -54.07
C VAL A 254 -5.88 14.83 -52.57
N SER A 255 -7.02 15.36 -52.09
CA SER A 255 -7.22 15.55 -50.66
C SER A 255 -7.21 14.18 -50.00
N SER A 256 -6.18 13.90 -49.22
CA SER A 256 -6.14 12.67 -48.45
C SER A 256 -7.33 12.70 -47.47
N PRO A 257 -8.08 11.61 -47.29
CA PRO A 257 -9.24 11.58 -46.40
C PRO A 257 -8.88 11.90 -44.94
N TRP A 258 -7.58 11.86 -44.61
CA TRP A 258 -7.03 12.11 -43.28
C TRP A 258 -6.49 13.53 -43.09
N GLU A 259 -6.65 14.45 -44.05
CA GLU A 259 -6.04 15.79 -43.99
C GLU A 259 -6.39 16.57 -42.72
N GLY A 260 -7.61 16.42 -42.21
CA GLY A 260 -8.08 17.09 -40.98
C GLY A 260 -7.66 16.42 -39.68
N TRP A 261 -7.00 15.25 -39.72
CA TRP A 261 -6.58 14.53 -38.52
C TRP A 261 -5.32 15.13 -37.93
N HIS A 262 -5.17 15.12 -36.61
CA HIS A 262 -3.94 15.56 -35.97
C HIS A 262 -2.78 14.59 -36.32
N PRO A 263 -1.56 15.06 -36.68
CA PRO A 263 -0.50 14.16 -37.13
C PRO A 263 -0.09 13.08 -36.11
N LEU A 264 -0.10 13.44 -34.82
CA LEU A 264 0.19 12.48 -33.72
C LEU A 264 -0.91 11.44 -33.51
N GLU A 265 -2.11 11.65 -34.05
CA GLU A 265 -3.19 10.67 -34.02
C GLU A 265 -3.13 9.77 -35.26
N ALA A 266 -2.92 10.36 -36.44
CA ALA A 266 -2.93 9.64 -37.71
C ALA A 266 -1.67 8.80 -37.98
N LEU A 267 -0.49 9.29 -37.59
CA LEU A 267 0.79 8.64 -37.91
C LEU A 267 1.27 7.68 -36.81
N GLY A 268 0.56 7.59 -35.68
CA GLY A 268 0.94 6.78 -34.54
C GLY A 268 2.26 7.21 -33.92
N ARG A 269 3.21 6.27 -33.80
CA ARG A 269 4.47 6.49 -33.08
C ARG A 269 5.47 7.26 -33.94
N LEU A 270 5.62 8.55 -33.64
CA LEU A 270 6.69 9.38 -34.20
C LEU A 270 7.97 9.31 -33.36
N PRO A 271 9.17 9.29 -33.97
CA PRO A 271 10.42 9.54 -33.27
C PRO A 271 10.37 10.87 -32.50
N SER A 272 11.03 10.96 -31.35
CA SER A 272 10.99 12.15 -30.47
C SER A 272 11.27 13.46 -31.22
N ARG A 273 12.25 13.45 -32.15
CA ARG A 273 12.56 14.62 -32.99
C ARG A 273 11.39 15.03 -33.89
N ALA A 274 10.76 14.07 -34.57
CA ALA A 274 9.61 14.33 -35.43
C ALA A 274 8.40 14.85 -34.63
N ARG A 275 8.15 14.26 -33.45
CA ARG A 275 7.12 14.73 -32.53
C ARG A 275 7.36 16.16 -32.06
N ASN A 276 8.59 16.48 -31.65
CA ASN A 276 8.94 17.82 -31.19
C ASN A 276 8.72 18.84 -32.30
N ILE A 277 9.08 18.49 -33.54
CA ILE A 277 8.81 19.35 -34.71
C ILE A 277 7.31 19.58 -34.89
N VAL A 278 6.49 18.52 -34.91
CA VAL A 278 5.03 18.64 -35.04
C VAL A 278 4.45 19.53 -33.96
N THR A 279 4.93 19.40 -32.72
CA THR A 279 4.45 20.15 -31.56
C THR A 279 4.91 21.61 -31.57
N LEU A 280 6.20 21.86 -31.79
CA LEU A 280 6.81 23.19 -31.80
C LEU A 280 6.35 24.03 -33.00
N ALA A 281 6.14 23.39 -34.15
CA ALA A 281 5.61 24.07 -35.34
C ALA A 281 4.08 24.26 -35.27
N GLY A 282 3.40 23.77 -34.22
CA GLY A 282 1.96 23.92 -34.04
C GLY A 282 1.15 23.24 -35.15
N LEU A 283 1.61 22.10 -35.66
CA LEU A 283 0.97 21.39 -36.77
C LEU A 283 -0.21 20.58 -36.24
N ASP A 284 -1.40 21.15 -36.37
CA ASP A 284 -2.65 20.60 -35.84
C ASP A 284 -3.34 19.59 -36.77
N SER A 285 -2.84 19.44 -38.00
CA SER A 285 -3.46 18.60 -39.03
C SER A 285 -2.42 17.94 -39.95
N VAL A 286 -2.74 16.76 -40.49
CA VAL A 286 -1.92 16.04 -41.50
C VAL A 286 -1.74 16.91 -42.75
N GLY A 287 -2.77 17.67 -43.13
CA GLY A 287 -2.68 18.67 -44.20
C GLY A 287 -1.63 19.75 -43.89
N ALA A 288 -1.65 20.33 -42.68
CA ALA A 288 -0.63 21.28 -42.26
C ALA A 288 0.78 20.65 -42.24
N LEU A 289 0.90 19.38 -41.82
CA LEU A 289 2.18 18.68 -41.86
C LEU A 289 2.72 18.49 -43.29
N ARG A 290 1.87 18.09 -44.25
CA ARG A 290 2.27 17.96 -45.67
C ARG A 290 2.76 19.30 -46.22
N ILE A 291 1.94 20.34 -46.03
CA ILE A 291 2.27 21.70 -46.44
C ILE A 291 3.60 22.12 -45.79
N TRP A 292 3.80 21.85 -44.50
CA TRP A 292 5.03 22.17 -43.79
C TRP A 292 6.25 21.40 -44.33
N LEU A 293 6.12 20.12 -44.67
CA LEU A 293 7.20 19.30 -45.23
C LEU A 293 7.60 19.74 -46.65
N ASP A 294 6.66 20.26 -47.42
CA ASP A 294 6.89 20.81 -48.76
C ASP A 294 7.44 22.24 -48.68
N GLN A 295 6.97 23.01 -47.69
CA GLN A 295 7.25 24.44 -47.54
C GLN A 295 8.37 24.83 -46.58
N THR A 296 8.98 23.88 -45.86
CA THR A 296 10.06 24.19 -44.91
C THR A 296 11.40 23.64 -45.42
N PRO A 297 12.42 24.50 -45.65
CA PRO A 297 13.74 24.02 -46.01
C PRO A 297 14.32 23.28 -44.81
N PHE A 298 14.88 22.08 -45.02
CA PHE A 298 15.38 21.24 -43.92
C PHE A 298 16.45 21.92 -43.05
N GLN A 299 17.11 22.98 -43.54
CA GLN A 299 18.12 23.74 -42.79
C GLN A 299 17.52 24.81 -41.86
N ALA A 300 16.23 25.13 -41.98
CA ALA A 300 15.61 26.25 -41.28
C ALA A 300 15.16 25.92 -39.84
N VAL A 301 15.12 24.64 -39.47
CA VAL A 301 14.67 24.19 -38.14
C VAL A 301 15.80 23.40 -37.49
N ALA A 302 16.27 23.87 -36.33
CA ALA A 302 17.29 23.18 -35.56
C ALA A 302 16.85 21.74 -35.29
N ASN A 303 17.79 20.79 -35.41
CA ASN A 303 17.55 19.34 -35.22
C ASN A 303 16.59 18.67 -36.22
N TYR A 304 16.22 19.33 -37.33
CA TYR A 304 15.44 18.75 -38.42
C TYR A 304 16.31 18.28 -39.60
N GLY A 305 16.88 17.07 -39.48
CA GLY A 305 17.73 16.49 -40.53
C GLY A 305 16.96 15.84 -41.69
N ARG A 306 17.68 15.56 -42.79
CA ARG A 306 17.13 14.82 -43.96
C ARG A 306 16.53 13.47 -43.60
N ALA A 307 17.08 12.80 -42.58
CA ALA A 307 16.58 11.52 -42.10
C ALA A 307 15.17 11.65 -41.48
N THR A 308 14.95 12.64 -40.62
CA THR A 308 13.64 12.93 -40.01
C THR A 308 12.62 13.31 -41.08
N ARG A 309 13.00 14.15 -42.04
CA ARG A 309 12.14 14.50 -43.19
C ARG A 309 11.72 13.27 -43.99
N ARG A 310 12.69 12.45 -44.39
CA ARG A 310 12.42 11.22 -45.14
C ARG A 310 11.46 10.32 -44.38
N HIS A 311 11.71 10.13 -43.08
CA HIS A 311 10.85 9.31 -42.24
C HIS A 311 9.41 9.84 -42.16
N LEU A 312 9.21 11.15 -42.00
CA LEU A 312 7.86 11.75 -42.00
C LEU A 312 7.17 11.60 -43.37
N VAL A 313 7.90 11.76 -44.47
CA VAL A 313 7.37 11.53 -45.83
C VAL A 313 6.99 10.07 -46.04
N ASP A 314 7.84 9.13 -45.59
CA ASP A 314 7.56 7.70 -45.67
C ASP A 314 6.32 7.33 -44.85
N LEU A 315 6.15 7.90 -43.64
CA LEU A 315 4.96 7.69 -42.82
C LEU A 315 3.69 8.28 -43.45
N LEU A 316 3.76 9.45 -44.09
CA LEU A 316 2.63 10.03 -44.82
C LEU A 316 2.24 9.19 -46.04
N ALA A 317 3.23 8.63 -46.75
CA ALA A 317 2.97 7.72 -47.86
C ALA A 317 2.30 6.43 -47.36
N GLN A 318 2.79 5.86 -46.25
CA GLN A 318 2.14 4.70 -45.62
C GLN A 318 0.74 5.04 -45.13
N LEU A 319 0.50 6.23 -44.59
CA LEU A 319 -0.82 6.66 -44.15
C LEU A 319 -1.83 6.66 -45.31
N ASP A 320 -1.40 7.10 -46.49
CA ASP A 320 -2.24 7.07 -47.69
C ASP A 320 -2.48 5.63 -48.20
N GLU A 321 -1.49 4.73 -48.04
CA GLU A 321 -1.56 3.34 -48.52
C GLU A 321 -2.41 2.43 -47.62
N VAL A 322 -2.15 2.45 -46.30
CA VAL A 322 -2.71 1.48 -45.34
C VAL A 322 -3.71 2.09 -44.35
N GLY A 323 -3.81 3.42 -44.30
CA GLY A 323 -4.69 4.14 -43.37
C GLY A 323 -4.13 4.26 -41.94
N PRO A 324 -4.75 5.11 -41.11
CA PRO A 324 -4.27 5.42 -39.76
C PRO A 324 -4.35 4.21 -38.82
N ASP A 325 -5.40 3.38 -38.93
CA ASP A 325 -5.57 2.21 -38.07
C ASP A 325 -4.40 1.23 -38.16
N THR A 326 -3.95 0.96 -39.40
CA THR A 326 -2.84 0.04 -39.63
C THR A 326 -1.54 0.60 -39.08
N LEU A 327 -1.32 1.91 -39.19
CA LEU A 327 -0.14 2.58 -38.64
C LEU A 327 -0.13 2.64 -37.11
N VAL A 328 -1.26 2.94 -36.49
CA VAL A 328 -1.37 3.11 -35.04
C VAL A 328 -1.41 1.77 -34.32
N PHE A 329 -2.25 0.84 -34.81
CA PHE A 329 -2.57 -0.41 -34.12
C PHE A 329 -1.91 -1.65 -34.75
N GLY A 330 -1.13 -1.49 -35.83
CA GLY A 330 -0.52 -2.60 -36.56
C GLY A 330 -1.53 -3.48 -37.32
N GLY A 331 -2.74 -2.97 -37.60
CA GLY A 331 -3.81 -3.71 -38.27
C GLY A 331 -5.14 -2.97 -38.21
N THR A 332 -6.26 -3.71 -38.15
CA THR A 332 -7.60 -3.09 -38.00
C THR A 332 -7.79 -2.42 -36.63
N THR A 333 -8.72 -1.49 -36.49
CA THR A 333 -9.05 -0.90 -35.19
C THR A 333 -9.44 -1.98 -34.15
N PRO A 334 -8.86 -1.98 -32.93
CA PRO A 334 -9.18 -2.97 -31.89
C PRO A 334 -10.65 -2.89 -31.45
N ARG A 335 -11.38 -4.01 -31.41
CA ARG A 335 -12.83 -4.02 -31.13
C ARG A 335 -13.21 -4.18 -29.66
N SER A 336 -12.25 -4.50 -28.80
CA SER A 336 -12.44 -4.67 -27.36
C SER A 336 -11.21 -4.19 -26.58
N ILE A 337 -11.36 -3.97 -25.27
CA ILE A 337 -10.22 -3.59 -24.40
C ILE A 337 -9.17 -4.70 -24.36
N ALA A 338 -9.58 -5.97 -24.33
CA ALA A 338 -8.66 -7.10 -24.38
C ALA A 338 -7.81 -7.09 -25.67
N GLU A 339 -8.46 -6.93 -26.83
CA GLU A 339 -7.77 -6.84 -28.12
C GLU A 339 -6.86 -5.60 -28.20
N LEU A 340 -7.28 -4.47 -27.62
CA LEU A 340 -6.46 -3.26 -27.52
C LEU A 340 -5.18 -3.54 -26.74
N GLY A 341 -5.30 -4.15 -25.55
CA GLY A 341 -4.15 -4.49 -24.71
C GLY A 341 -3.19 -5.48 -25.39
N GLU A 342 -3.72 -6.52 -26.03
CA GLU A 342 -2.91 -7.51 -26.76
C GLU A 342 -2.15 -6.88 -27.92
N ARG A 343 -2.80 -6.03 -28.72
CA ARG A 343 -2.17 -5.34 -29.84
C ARG A 343 -1.11 -4.35 -29.37
N TYR A 344 -1.36 -3.65 -28.26
CA TYR A 344 -0.38 -2.74 -27.68
C TYR A 344 0.90 -3.50 -27.32
N LEU A 345 0.77 -4.62 -26.58
CA LEU A 345 1.90 -5.48 -26.21
C LEU A 345 2.59 -6.09 -27.44
N GLN A 346 1.85 -6.50 -28.47
CA GLN A 346 2.40 -7.07 -29.70
C GLN A 346 3.27 -6.09 -30.49
N ARG A 347 2.97 -4.80 -30.40
CA ARG A 347 3.69 -3.75 -31.10
C ARG A 347 5.00 -3.36 -30.41
N LEU A 348 5.15 -3.62 -29.12
CA LEU A 348 6.36 -3.30 -28.37
C LEU A 348 7.53 -4.19 -28.81
N GLU A 349 8.74 -3.61 -28.79
CA GLU A 349 9.99 -4.38 -28.97
C GLU A 349 10.07 -5.52 -27.95
N PRO A 350 10.69 -6.68 -28.28
CA PRO A 350 10.66 -7.87 -27.42
C PRO A 350 11.07 -7.62 -25.96
N ARG A 351 12.11 -6.80 -25.74
CA ARG A 351 12.57 -6.44 -24.39
C ARG A 351 11.54 -5.59 -23.63
N LYS A 352 11.00 -4.56 -24.28
CA LYS A 352 10.00 -3.65 -23.69
C LYS A 352 8.70 -4.41 -23.42
N ARG A 353 8.29 -5.26 -24.35
CA ARG A 353 7.16 -6.18 -24.18
C ARG A 353 7.32 -7.05 -22.94
N SER A 354 8.49 -7.64 -22.73
CA SER A 354 8.76 -8.47 -21.55
C SER A 354 8.62 -7.68 -20.23
N ILE A 355 9.08 -6.42 -20.21
CA ILE A 355 8.91 -5.48 -19.09
C ILE A 355 7.43 -5.18 -18.84
N PHE A 356 6.67 -4.85 -19.91
CA PHE A 356 5.25 -4.54 -19.81
C PHE A 356 4.42 -5.77 -19.39
N GLU A 357 4.69 -6.96 -19.94
CA GLU A 357 4.03 -8.20 -19.53
C GLU A 357 4.30 -8.51 -18.05
N ALA A 358 5.53 -8.29 -17.57
CA ALA A 358 5.87 -8.43 -16.15
C ALA A 358 5.08 -7.45 -15.27
N ARG A 359 5.03 -6.18 -15.68
CA ARG A 359 4.41 -5.11 -14.89
C ARG A 359 2.88 -5.20 -14.88
N VAL A 360 2.30 -5.35 -16.07
CA VAL A 360 0.86 -5.17 -16.33
C VAL A 360 0.15 -6.52 -16.24
N VAL A 361 0.64 -7.55 -16.94
CA VAL A 361 -0.03 -8.86 -17.01
C VAL A 361 0.23 -9.70 -15.77
N GLN A 362 1.46 -9.72 -15.26
CA GLN A 362 1.84 -10.49 -14.07
C GLN A 362 1.67 -9.71 -12.76
N GLY A 363 1.37 -8.41 -12.83
CA GLY A 363 1.17 -7.56 -11.65
C GLY A 363 2.42 -7.31 -10.81
N LEU A 364 3.63 -7.57 -11.34
CA LEU A 364 4.86 -7.34 -10.59
C LEU A 364 5.07 -5.84 -10.33
N SER A 365 5.66 -5.53 -9.18
CA SER A 365 6.11 -4.17 -8.85
C SER A 365 7.27 -3.73 -9.74
N LEU A 366 7.46 -2.42 -9.90
CA LEU A 366 8.58 -1.87 -10.68
C LEU A 366 9.96 -2.32 -10.15
N GLU A 367 10.05 -2.61 -8.85
CA GLU A 367 11.28 -3.12 -8.21
C GLU A 367 11.55 -4.58 -8.61
N GLU A 368 10.54 -5.45 -8.55
CA GLU A 368 10.64 -6.85 -8.99
C GLU A 368 10.97 -6.96 -10.47
N VAL A 369 10.33 -6.13 -11.31
CA VAL A 369 10.67 -6.05 -12.74
C VAL A 369 12.12 -5.57 -12.93
N GLY A 370 12.56 -4.59 -12.15
CA GLY A 370 13.95 -4.11 -12.18
C GLY A 370 14.96 -5.21 -11.85
N VAL A 371 14.71 -5.97 -10.77
CA VAL A 371 15.54 -7.12 -10.38
C VAL A 371 15.58 -8.17 -11.50
N ARG A 372 14.43 -8.48 -12.11
CA ARG A 372 14.32 -9.48 -13.19
C ARG A 372 15.10 -9.07 -14.43
N GLU A 373 15.03 -7.80 -14.81
CA GLU A 373 15.59 -7.26 -16.05
C GLU A 373 17.02 -6.70 -15.87
N GLY A 374 17.58 -6.79 -14.67
CA GLY A 374 18.93 -6.30 -14.34
C GLY A 374 19.07 -4.78 -14.43
N VAL A 375 18.00 -4.03 -14.14
CA VAL A 375 17.96 -2.56 -14.22
C VAL A 375 17.32 -1.97 -12.96
N THR A 376 17.56 -0.68 -12.71
CA THR A 376 16.98 -0.02 -11.54
C THR A 376 15.46 0.16 -11.67
N ARG A 377 14.74 0.19 -10.53
CA ARG A 377 13.30 0.54 -10.47
C ARG A 377 12.97 1.81 -11.25
N GLU A 378 13.80 2.84 -11.09
CA GLU A 378 13.60 4.14 -11.74
C GLU A 378 13.76 4.03 -13.26
N ARG A 379 14.69 3.19 -13.74
CA ARG A 379 14.84 2.95 -15.16
C ARG A 379 13.62 2.22 -15.75
N ILE A 380 13.04 1.26 -15.04
CA ILE A 380 11.79 0.61 -15.48
C ILE A 380 10.65 1.62 -15.54
N ARG A 381 10.50 2.47 -14.52
CA ARG A 381 9.48 3.54 -14.51
C ARG A 381 9.59 4.44 -15.74
N GLN A 382 10.78 4.97 -16.00
CA GLN A 382 11.04 5.82 -17.16
C GLN A 382 10.74 5.11 -18.49
N LEU A 383 11.10 3.83 -18.62
CA LEU A 383 10.80 3.06 -19.82
C LEU A 383 9.30 2.88 -20.04
N VAL A 384 8.54 2.56 -18.98
CA VAL A 384 7.08 2.38 -19.07
C VAL A 384 6.40 3.72 -19.38
N GLU A 385 6.71 4.77 -18.63
CA GLU A 385 6.14 6.11 -18.85
C GLU A 385 6.45 6.66 -20.24
N MET A 386 7.70 6.55 -20.69
CA MET A 386 8.11 7.02 -22.01
C MET A 386 7.36 6.29 -23.14
N GLU A 387 7.14 4.97 -23.03
CA GLU A 387 6.40 4.22 -24.04
C GLU A 387 4.91 4.57 -24.03
N LEU A 388 4.29 4.68 -22.84
CA LEU A 388 2.89 5.10 -22.71
C LEU A 388 2.68 6.52 -23.24
N ASP A 389 3.54 7.48 -22.89
CA ASP A 389 3.49 8.86 -23.39
C ASP A 389 3.76 8.93 -24.90
N GLN A 390 4.46 7.95 -25.46
CA GLN A 390 4.65 7.84 -26.91
C GLN A 390 3.37 7.46 -27.64
N ASP A 391 2.46 6.74 -27.02
CA ASP A 391 1.29 6.22 -27.72
C ASP A 391 -0.02 6.86 -27.27
N ARG A 392 -0.06 7.45 -26.08
CA ARG A 392 -1.23 8.06 -25.42
C ARG A 392 -2.10 8.84 -26.40
N ARG A 393 -1.56 9.82 -27.14
CA ARG A 393 -2.37 10.64 -28.08
C ARG A 393 -3.03 9.81 -29.18
N SER A 394 -2.32 8.87 -29.79
CA SER A 394 -2.85 8.05 -30.87
C SER A 394 -3.83 6.96 -30.42
N TRP A 395 -3.67 6.45 -29.20
CA TRP A 395 -4.54 5.39 -28.66
C TRP A 395 -5.74 5.93 -27.89
N ALA A 396 -5.64 7.15 -27.32
CA ALA A 396 -6.66 7.76 -26.49
C ALA A 396 -8.06 7.82 -27.12
N PRO A 397 -8.26 8.24 -28.40
CA PRO A 397 -9.59 8.25 -29.00
C PRO A 397 -10.25 6.88 -28.97
N ARG A 398 -9.48 5.82 -29.23
CA ARG A 398 -10.00 4.45 -29.24
C ARG A 398 -10.27 3.92 -27.83
N VAL A 399 -9.42 4.25 -26.86
CA VAL A 399 -9.67 3.91 -25.45
C VAL A 399 -11.00 4.53 -25.01
N ARG A 400 -11.22 5.84 -25.23
CA ARG A 400 -12.48 6.51 -24.86
C ARG A 400 -13.71 5.85 -25.46
N GLU A 401 -13.65 5.50 -26.76
CA GLU A 401 -14.75 4.79 -27.44
C GLU A 401 -15.01 3.41 -26.81
N LEU A 402 -13.97 2.64 -26.51
CA LEU A 402 -14.12 1.31 -25.91
C LEU A 402 -14.62 1.35 -24.46
N PHE A 403 -14.41 2.45 -23.73
CA PHE A 403 -14.96 2.66 -22.38
C PHE A 403 -16.36 3.29 -22.35
N GLU A 404 -16.88 3.77 -23.48
CA GLU A 404 -18.24 4.35 -23.56
C GLU A 404 -19.33 3.42 -23.01
N PRO A 405 -19.32 2.09 -23.26
CA PRO A 405 -20.31 1.18 -22.66
C PRO A 405 -20.25 1.13 -21.13
N ALA A 406 -19.05 1.20 -20.53
CA ALA A 406 -18.87 1.25 -19.09
C ALA A 406 -19.37 2.57 -18.49
N LEU A 407 -19.01 3.70 -19.10
CA LEU A 407 -19.51 5.02 -18.71
C LEU A 407 -21.04 5.05 -18.78
N ALA A 408 -21.64 4.54 -19.86
CA ALA A 408 -23.09 4.45 -20.00
C ALA A 408 -23.74 3.47 -18.99
N ALA A 409 -23.02 2.45 -18.52
CA ALA A 409 -23.50 1.55 -17.46
C ALA A 409 -23.50 2.22 -16.08
N LEU A 410 -22.48 3.04 -15.79
CA LEU A 410 -22.36 3.85 -14.57
C LEU A 410 -23.39 4.98 -14.55
N ASP A 411 -23.51 5.74 -15.64
CA ASP A 411 -24.47 6.85 -15.76
C ASP A 411 -25.91 6.38 -15.54
N ARG A 412 -26.27 5.21 -16.10
CA ARG A 412 -27.59 4.61 -15.89
C ARG A 412 -27.87 4.26 -14.43
N ARG A 413 -26.83 4.06 -13.61
CA ARG A 413 -26.91 3.71 -12.19
C ARG A 413 -26.67 4.89 -11.25
N GLY A 414 -26.50 6.10 -11.78
CA GLY A 414 -26.23 7.30 -10.96
C GLY A 414 -24.75 7.48 -10.59
N GLY A 415 -23.84 6.93 -11.39
CA GLY A 415 -22.40 7.10 -11.24
C GLY A 415 -21.70 6.06 -10.37
N VAL A 416 -22.43 5.10 -9.77
CA VAL A 416 -21.85 3.99 -8.98
C VAL A 416 -22.48 2.68 -9.43
N ALA A 417 -21.67 1.65 -9.64
CA ALA A 417 -22.13 0.31 -9.99
C ALA A 417 -21.24 -0.77 -9.36
N LEU A 418 -21.74 -2.01 -9.36
CA LEU A 418 -20.89 -3.17 -9.07
C LEU A 418 -19.79 -3.27 -10.13
N THR A 419 -18.57 -3.60 -9.73
CA THR A 419 -17.44 -3.74 -10.66
C THR A 419 -17.77 -4.77 -11.76
N GLN A 420 -18.40 -5.89 -11.42
CA GLN A 420 -18.78 -6.92 -12.40
C GLN A 420 -19.70 -6.37 -13.49
N THR A 421 -20.67 -5.53 -13.15
CA THR A 421 -21.56 -4.88 -14.12
C THR A 421 -20.78 -4.02 -15.12
N VAL A 422 -19.75 -3.32 -14.65
CA VAL A 422 -18.89 -2.49 -15.52
C VAL A 422 -18.02 -3.38 -16.40
N LEU A 423 -17.44 -4.45 -15.84
CA LEU A 423 -16.66 -5.44 -16.60
C LEU A 423 -17.49 -6.12 -17.68
N ASP A 424 -18.73 -6.52 -17.37
CA ASP A 424 -19.65 -7.13 -18.33
C ASP A 424 -19.99 -6.18 -19.47
N ALA A 425 -20.17 -4.89 -19.16
CA ALA A 425 -20.39 -3.85 -20.18
C ALA A 425 -19.18 -3.68 -21.11
N LEU A 426 -17.96 -3.95 -20.62
CA LEU A 426 -16.72 -3.94 -21.39
C LEU A 426 -16.46 -5.28 -22.13
N GLY A 427 -17.33 -6.28 -21.97
CA GLY A 427 -17.17 -7.61 -22.55
C GLY A 427 -16.27 -8.56 -21.75
N GLY A 428 -16.12 -8.32 -20.45
CA GLY A 428 -15.31 -9.12 -19.52
C GLY A 428 -13.80 -9.15 -19.85
N PRO A 429 -13.15 -8.01 -20.13
CA PRO A 429 -11.71 -8.00 -20.39
C PRO A 429 -10.94 -8.40 -19.13
N PRO A 430 -9.74 -8.99 -19.27
CA PRO A 430 -8.89 -9.26 -18.11
C PRO A 430 -8.43 -7.94 -17.48
N ASN A 431 -8.30 -7.89 -16.15
CA ASN A 431 -7.98 -6.66 -15.39
C ASN A 431 -6.74 -5.93 -15.93
N TRP A 432 -5.69 -6.67 -16.30
CA TRP A 432 -4.46 -6.09 -16.83
C TRP A 432 -4.68 -5.25 -18.10
N ALA A 433 -5.68 -5.60 -18.93
CA ALA A 433 -5.97 -4.88 -20.16
C ALA A 433 -6.72 -3.57 -19.86
N ILE A 434 -7.54 -3.56 -18.79
CA ILE A 434 -8.20 -2.35 -18.29
C ILE A 434 -7.15 -1.39 -17.75
N ASP A 435 -6.27 -1.86 -16.88
CA ASP A 435 -5.19 -1.06 -16.29
C ASP A 435 -4.33 -0.40 -17.36
N LEU A 436 -3.91 -1.19 -18.37
CA LEU A 436 -3.14 -0.67 -19.50
C LEU A 436 -3.91 0.38 -20.31
N ALA A 437 -5.20 0.17 -20.53
CA ALA A 437 -6.00 1.13 -21.28
C ALA A 437 -6.20 2.43 -20.50
N VAL A 438 -6.37 2.37 -19.17
CA VAL A 438 -6.43 3.55 -18.28
C VAL A 438 -5.09 4.29 -18.24
N ASP A 439 -3.96 3.58 -18.24
CA ASP A 439 -2.62 4.16 -18.31
C ASP A 439 -2.36 4.89 -19.66
N LEU A 440 -2.92 4.35 -20.74
CA LEU A 440 -2.88 4.95 -22.07
C LEU A 440 -3.73 6.21 -22.14
N GLU A 441 -4.93 6.21 -21.55
CA GLU A 441 -5.80 7.38 -21.49
C GLU A 441 -6.59 7.37 -20.19
N PRO A 442 -6.35 8.34 -19.29
CA PRO A 442 -7.12 8.47 -18.06
C PRO A 442 -8.61 8.63 -18.39
N VAL A 443 -9.40 7.62 -18.05
CA VAL A 443 -10.86 7.66 -18.17
C VAL A 443 -11.41 8.14 -16.82
N ALA A 444 -12.52 8.89 -16.84
CA ALA A 444 -13.25 9.28 -15.64
C ALA A 444 -14.02 8.09 -15.02
N ILE A 445 -13.32 6.98 -14.81
CA ILE A 445 -13.78 5.79 -14.11
C ILE A 445 -12.69 5.40 -13.13
N GLU A 446 -13.05 5.37 -11.86
CA GLU A 446 -12.21 4.78 -10.83
C GLU A 446 -12.72 3.34 -10.57
N PHE A 447 -11.90 2.36 -10.92
CA PHE A 447 -12.17 0.94 -10.68
C PHE A 447 -11.84 0.57 -9.24
N GLU A 448 -12.68 -0.26 -8.62
CA GLU A 448 -12.47 -0.80 -7.27
C GLU A 448 -12.18 0.27 -6.20
N VAL A 449 -12.75 1.47 -6.32
CA VAL A 449 -12.66 2.54 -5.30
C VAL A 449 -13.03 2.03 -3.92
N TRP A 450 -13.94 1.06 -3.90
CA TRP A 450 -14.22 0.20 -2.77
C TRP A 450 -14.27 -1.24 -3.27
N PRO A 451 -13.91 -2.26 -2.46
CA PRO A 451 -13.98 -3.65 -2.90
C PRO A 451 -15.36 -3.98 -3.50
N GLY A 452 -15.38 -4.36 -4.77
CA GLY A 452 -16.60 -4.69 -5.53
C GLY A 452 -17.35 -3.52 -6.18
N LEU A 453 -16.90 -2.26 -6.02
CA LEU A 453 -17.55 -1.07 -6.60
C LEU A 453 -16.66 -0.32 -7.57
N THR A 454 -17.27 0.18 -8.64
CA THR A 454 -16.66 1.07 -9.63
C THR A 454 -17.52 2.34 -9.74
N THR A 455 -16.88 3.50 -9.93
CA THR A 455 -17.59 4.78 -9.97
C THR A 455 -17.01 5.73 -11.03
N SER A 456 -17.88 6.56 -11.61
CA SER A 456 -17.49 7.72 -12.44
C SER A 456 -17.56 9.04 -11.67
N LEU A 457 -17.94 9.01 -10.39
CA LEU A 457 -17.96 10.18 -9.53
C LEU A 457 -16.54 10.54 -9.11
N GLU A 458 -16.29 11.83 -8.90
CA GLU A 458 -15.05 12.25 -8.25
C GLU A 458 -14.97 11.64 -6.85
N ARG A 459 -13.75 11.30 -6.41
CA ARG A 459 -13.53 10.66 -5.10
C ARG A 459 -14.23 11.36 -3.93
N GLU A 460 -14.23 12.69 -3.89
CA GLU A 460 -14.93 13.46 -2.84
C GLU A 460 -16.45 13.27 -2.91
N GLN A 461 -17.03 13.33 -4.12
CA GLN A 461 -18.45 13.12 -4.37
C GLN A 461 -18.89 11.71 -3.98
N PHE A 462 -18.08 10.69 -4.31
CA PHE A 462 -18.34 9.30 -3.92
C PHE A 462 -18.32 9.13 -2.39
N LEU A 463 -17.35 9.71 -1.70
CA LEU A 463 -17.25 9.63 -0.24
C LEU A 463 -18.42 10.35 0.45
N ASP A 464 -18.84 11.51 -0.06
CA ASP A 464 -19.98 12.26 0.46
C ASP A 464 -21.30 11.54 0.23
N LEU A 465 -21.50 10.97 -0.96
CA LEU A 465 -22.64 10.11 -1.29
C LEU A 465 -22.75 8.96 -0.28
N ARG A 466 -21.65 8.24 -0.08
CA ARG A 466 -21.60 7.10 0.84
C ARG A 466 -21.86 7.52 2.29
N ARG A 467 -21.28 8.62 2.75
CA ARG A 467 -21.48 9.16 4.09
C ARG A 467 -22.96 9.52 4.32
N THR A 468 -23.57 10.18 3.34
CA THR A 468 -24.98 10.60 3.41
C THR A 468 -25.91 9.39 3.47
N LEU A 469 -25.76 8.45 2.54
CA LEU A 469 -26.55 7.22 2.52
C LEU A 469 -26.40 6.42 3.82
N ARG A 470 -25.18 6.34 4.35
CA ARG A 470 -24.93 5.63 5.60
C ARG A 470 -25.63 6.29 6.78
N LEU A 471 -25.60 7.62 6.89
CA LEU A 471 -26.30 8.35 7.95
C LEU A 471 -27.83 8.18 7.85
N GLU A 472 -28.39 8.23 6.64
CA GLU A 472 -29.82 8.03 6.41
C GLU A 472 -30.26 6.60 6.77
N VAL A 473 -29.48 5.61 6.35
CA VAL A 473 -29.75 4.21 6.67
C VAL A 473 -29.55 3.93 8.15
N GLU A 474 -28.48 4.44 8.78
CA GLU A 474 -28.24 4.32 10.23
C GLU A 474 -29.34 4.99 11.06
N ALA A 475 -29.88 6.13 10.62
CA ALA A 475 -31.02 6.79 11.27
C ALA A 475 -32.32 5.97 11.16
N ALA A 476 -32.49 5.18 10.10
CA ALA A 476 -33.62 4.28 9.92
C ALA A 476 -33.50 2.95 10.70
N LEU A 477 -32.33 2.66 11.28
CA LEU A 477 -31.95 1.34 11.81
C LEU A 477 -32.30 1.09 13.30
N GLU A 478 -33.46 1.57 13.78
CA GLU A 478 -34.03 1.16 15.08
C GLU A 478 -34.55 -0.29 15.04
N GLY A 479 -33.66 -1.26 14.80
CA GLY A 479 -33.96 -2.70 14.76
C GLY A 479 -33.66 -3.33 13.40
N SER A 480 -34.71 -3.80 12.72
CA SER A 480 -34.67 -4.36 11.37
C SER A 480 -35.24 -3.35 10.38
N MET A 481 -34.54 -3.14 9.27
CA MET A 481 -34.99 -2.26 8.20
C MET A 481 -35.53 -3.12 7.06
N SER A 482 -36.62 -2.72 6.41
CA SER A 482 -37.05 -3.42 5.19
C SER A 482 -36.20 -3.02 3.99
N VAL A 483 -36.01 -3.92 3.04
CA VAL A 483 -35.32 -3.65 1.76
C VAL A 483 -35.90 -2.44 1.03
N SER A 484 -37.19 -2.18 1.20
CA SER A 484 -37.87 -1.01 0.64
C SER A 484 -37.30 0.33 1.13
N VAL A 485 -36.73 0.39 2.34
CA VAL A 485 -36.10 1.60 2.90
C VAL A 485 -34.70 1.77 2.31
N VAL A 486 -33.90 0.70 2.23
CA VAL A 486 -32.58 0.73 1.56
C VAL A 486 -32.73 1.23 0.13
N ARG A 487 -33.67 0.62 -0.61
CA ARG A 487 -34.01 0.99 -1.98
C ARG A 487 -34.38 2.45 -2.11
N ARG A 488 -35.22 2.95 -1.21
CA ARG A 488 -35.65 4.35 -1.21
C ARG A 488 -34.48 5.30 -0.99
N ALA A 489 -33.62 5.02 0.01
CA ALA A 489 -32.44 5.82 0.28
C ALA A 489 -31.50 5.88 -0.94
N LEU A 490 -31.24 4.73 -1.59
CA LEU A 490 -30.44 4.69 -2.81
C LEU A 490 -31.06 5.51 -3.96
N ILE A 491 -32.38 5.39 -4.17
CA ILE A 491 -33.09 6.17 -5.20
C ILE A 491 -33.07 7.67 -4.90
N GLU A 492 -33.27 8.06 -3.64
CA GLU A 492 -33.25 9.46 -3.18
C GLU A 492 -31.84 10.07 -3.35
N ALA A 493 -30.80 9.26 -3.17
CA ALA A 493 -29.42 9.64 -3.46
C ALA A 493 -29.05 9.62 -4.96
N GLY A 494 -30.01 9.35 -5.84
CA GLY A 494 -29.82 9.35 -7.30
C GLY A 494 -29.30 8.03 -7.88
N LEU A 495 -29.11 6.99 -7.05
CA LEU A 495 -28.66 5.68 -7.50
C LEU A 495 -29.83 4.85 -8.05
N ARG A 496 -29.62 4.27 -9.22
CA ARG A 496 -30.64 3.46 -9.93
C ARG A 496 -30.15 2.04 -10.07
N THR A 497 -30.49 1.20 -9.10
CA THR A 497 -29.97 -0.16 -9.00
C THR A 497 -31.06 -1.16 -9.35
N PRO A 498 -30.82 -2.09 -10.29
CA PRO A 498 -31.69 -3.25 -10.52
C PRO A 498 -31.95 -4.05 -9.23
N ASP A 499 -33.11 -4.69 -9.14
CA ASP A 499 -33.55 -5.40 -7.93
C ASP A 499 -32.61 -6.54 -7.53
N ASP A 500 -32.03 -7.20 -8.52
CA ASP A 500 -31.07 -8.30 -8.38
C ASP A 500 -29.68 -7.83 -7.95
N GLU A 501 -29.29 -6.60 -8.29
CA GLU A 501 -28.00 -5.99 -7.86
C GLU A 501 -28.08 -5.31 -6.49
N LEU A 502 -29.30 -5.01 -6.00
CA LEU A 502 -29.52 -4.24 -4.78
C LEU A 502 -28.84 -4.83 -3.53
N PRO A 503 -28.91 -6.16 -3.25
CA PRO A 503 -28.26 -6.74 -2.08
C PRO A 503 -26.74 -6.52 -2.07
N LEU A 504 -26.08 -6.81 -3.19
CA LEU A 504 -24.63 -6.66 -3.34
C LEU A 504 -24.23 -5.19 -3.27
N LEU A 505 -24.98 -4.29 -3.91
CA LEU A 505 -24.67 -2.87 -3.84
C LEU A 505 -24.82 -2.33 -2.42
N ALA A 506 -25.89 -2.70 -1.71
CA ALA A 506 -26.11 -2.30 -0.32
C ALA A 506 -24.99 -2.83 0.60
N GLU A 507 -24.53 -4.06 0.36
CA GLU A 507 -23.44 -4.66 1.11
C GLU A 507 -22.12 -3.92 0.85
N HIS A 508 -21.72 -3.76 -0.40
CA HIS A 508 -20.44 -3.12 -0.72
C HIS A 508 -20.43 -1.62 -0.37
N LEU A 509 -21.52 -0.90 -0.63
CA LEU A 509 -21.58 0.55 -0.43
C LEU A 509 -21.81 0.93 1.03
N LEU A 510 -22.77 0.28 1.68
CA LEU A 510 -23.25 0.66 3.01
C LEU A 510 -22.81 -0.32 4.10
N GLY A 511 -22.28 -1.47 3.73
CA GLY A 511 -22.09 -2.57 4.66
C GLY A 511 -23.44 -3.01 5.21
N VAL A 512 -24.46 -3.16 4.36
CA VAL A 512 -25.81 -3.66 4.73
C VAL A 512 -26.07 -4.97 3.99
N THR A 513 -26.21 -6.05 4.72
CA THR A 513 -26.65 -7.35 4.21
C THR A 513 -28.16 -7.33 4.06
N VAL A 514 -28.64 -7.71 2.88
CA VAL A 514 -30.06 -7.84 2.55
C VAL A 514 -30.42 -9.32 2.49
N ASP A 515 -31.39 -9.76 3.29
CA ASP A 515 -31.92 -11.13 3.31
C ASP A 515 -33.45 -11.10 3.17
N GLY A 516 -33.95 -11.53 2.01
CA GLY A 516 -35.36 -11.45 1.68
C GLY A 516 -35.88 -10.01 1.69
N GLU A 517 -36.83 -9.72 2.59
CA GLU A 517 -37.41 -8.38 2.79
C GLU A 517 -36.72 -7.59 3.91
N ASP A 518 -35.80 -8.21 4.64
CA ASP A 518 -35.09 -7.60 5.77
C ASP A 518 -33.67 -7.17 5.37
N ALA A 519 -33.16 -6.12 6.02
CA ALA A 519 -31.84 -5.56 5.81
C ALA A 519 -31.16 -5.25 7.16
N TYR A 520 -29.89 -5.65 7.26
CA TYR A 520 -29.08 -5.56 8.47
C TYR A 520 -27.74 -4.92 8.16
N LEU A 521 -27.21 -4.01 8.98
CA LEU A 521 -25.80 -3.59 8.83
C LEU A 521 -24.90 -4.83 8.96
N SER A 522 -24.01 -5.14 8.03
CA SER A 522 -23.01 -6.23 8.01
C SER A 522 -22.42 -6.63 9.38
N ARG A 523 -21.99 -5.66 10.22
CA ARG A 523 -21.55 -5.96 11.61
C ARG A 523 -22.68 -6.45 12.52
N ARG A 524 -23.89 -5.94 12.35
CA ARG A 524 -25.13 -6.46 12.95
C ARG A 524 -25.64 -7.71 12.23
N GLY A 525 -25.30 -7.95 10.96
CA GLY A 525 -25.67 -9.14 10.19
C GLY A 525 -25.01 -10.36 10.80
N THR A 526 -23.68 -10.34 10.95
CA THR A 526 -22.97 -11.39 11.69
C THR A 526 -23.52 -11.52 13.12
N GLN A 527 -23.68 -10.42 13.86
CA GLN A 527 -24.27 -10.44 15.20
C GLN A 527 -25.67 -11.10 15.22
N ALA A 528 -26.51 -10.81 14.22
CA ALA A 528 -27.86 -11.34 14.08
C ALA A 528 -27.82 -12.84 13.81
N VAL A 529 -26.91 -13.34 12.97
CA VAL A 529 -26.73 -14.77 12.76
C VAL A 529 -26.36 -15.49 14.06
N TYR A 530 -25.44 -14.93 14.87
CA TYR A 530 -25.13 -15.48 16.20
C TYR A 530 -26.31 -15.43 17.17
N LEU A 531 -27.10 -14.34 17.16
CA LEU A 531 -28.28 -14.21 18.02
C LEU A 531 -29.42 -15.13 17.59
N THR A 532 -29.60 -15.36 16.29
CA THR A 532 -30.54 -16.33 15.72
C THR A 532 -30.14 -17.74 16.14
N ALA A 533 -28.88 -18.13 15.97
CA ALA A 533 -28.40 -19.43 16.44
C ALA A 533 -28.57 -19.62 17.96
N LEU A 534 -28.39 -18.55 18.75
CA LEU A 534 -28.65 -18.55 20.19
C LEU A 534 -30.15 -18.65 20.53
N ARG A 535 -31.03 -18.00 19.75
CA ARG A 535 -32.50 -18.09 19.90
C ARG A 535 -33.00 -19.47 19.52
N ASP A 536 -32.53 -20.02 18.42
CA ASP A 536 -33.01 -21.30 17.89
C ASP A 536 -32.53 -22.49 18.74
N ALA A 537 -31.53 -22.28 19.60
CA ALA A 537 -31.13 -23.24 20.63
C ALA A 537 -32.24 -23.54 21.67
N GLY A 538 -33.22 -22.64 21.84
CA GLY A 538 -34.36 -22.86 22.75
C GLY A 538 -34.02 -22.87 24.24
N GLY A 539 -32.78 -22.56 24.63
CA GLY A 539 -32.32 -22.59 26.02
C GLY A 539 -30.85 -22.18 26.19
N PRO A 540 -30.29 -22.32 27.40
CA PRO A 540 -28.90 -21.98 27.69
C PRO A 540 -27.92 -22.87 26.92
N ILE A 541 -26.94 -22.26 26.25
CA ILE A 541 -25.98 -22.95 25.38
C ILE A 541 -24.61 -22.25 25.42
N SER A 542 -23.52 -22.97 25.13
CA SER A 542 -22.17 -22.39 25.16
C SER A 542 -21.88 -21.55 23.91
N ALA A 543 -20.93 -20.62 24.03
CA ALA A 543 -20.48 -19.82 22.90
C ALA A 543 -19.79 -20.66 21.81
N GLU A 544 -19.08 -21.75 22.18
CA GLU A 544 -18.54 -22.70 21.19
C GLU A 544 -19.64 -23.36 20.37
N GLU A 545 -20.72 -23.80 21.01
CA GLU A 545 -21.81 -24.49 20.34
C GLU A 545 -22.62 -23.53 19.46
N VAL A 546 -22.84 -22.29 19.89
CA VAL A 546 -23.45 -21.28 18.99
C VAL A 546 -22.55 -21.03 17.79
N ALA A 547 -21.24 -20.85 18.00
CA ALA A 547 -20.31 -20.68 16.89
C ALA A 547 -20.33 -21.89 15.95
N HIS A 548 -20.39 -23.11 16.46
CA HIS A 548 -20.51 -24.32 15.65
C HIS A 548 -21.79 -24.32 14.80
N ARG A 549 -22.93 -23.90 15.36
CA ARG A 549 -24.19 -23.78 14.61
C ARG A 549 -24.12 -22.71 13.52
N VAL A 550 -23.49 -21.57 13.82
CA VAL A 550 -23.26 -20.53 12.81
C VAL A 550 -22.33 -21.03 11.71
N ASP A 551 -21.28 -21.77 12.06
CA ASP A 551 -20.35 -22.37 11.08
C ASP A 551 -21.04 -23.40 10.18
N GLN A 552 -22.02 -24.14 10.71
CA GLN A 552 -22.82 -25.09 9.93
C GLN A 552 -23.81 -24.39 8.98
N SER A 553 -24.42 -23.28 9.40
CA SER A 553 -25.39 -22.55 8.57
C SER A 553 -24.72 -21.59 7.59
N GLU A 554 -23.63 -20.96 8.01
CA GLU A 554 -22.93 -19.85 7.35
C GLU A 554 -21.40 -20.05 7.44
N PRO A 555 -20.84 -21.06 6.74
CA PRO A 555 -19.42 -21.43 6.86
C PRO A 555 -18.46 -20.30 6.45
N GLU A 556 -18.92 -19.32 5.68
CA GLU A 556 -18.11 -18.18 5.23
C GLU A 556 -17.79 -17.17 6.35
N LEU A 557 -18.53 -17.20 7.47
CA LEU A 557 -18.33 -16.25 8.58
C LEU A 557 -17.13 -16.58 9.49
N GLU A 558 -16.50 -17.75 9.29
CA GLU A 558 -15.43 -18.32 10.13
C GLU A 558 -15.79 -18.20 11.61
N ALA A 559 -16.87 -18.87 11.99
CA ALA A 559 -17.47 -18.64 13.29
C ALA A 559 -16.60 -19.17 14.43
N ASN A 560 -16.48 -18.43 15.53
CA ASN A 560 -15.76 -18.89 16.71
C ASN A 560 -16.37 -18.33 18.00
N ALA A 561 -16.11 -19.03 19.11
CA ALA A 561 -16.66 -18.69 20.43
C ALA A 561 -16.30 -17.26 20.87
N ARG A 562 -15.10 -16.78 20.50
CA ARG A 562 -14.65 -15.42 20.85
C ARG A 562 -15.50 -14.36 20.13
N LYS A 563 -15.79 -14.54 18.83
CA LYS A 563 -16.71 -13.69 18.06
C LYS A 563 -18.11 -13.73 18.69
N ALA A 564 -18.63 -14.92 19.01
CA ALA A 564 -19.93 -15.08 19.66
C ALA A 564 -20.04 -14.27 20.96
N ILE A 565 -19.05 -14.40 21.87
CA ILE A 565 -19.03 -13.67 23.15
C ILE A 565 -19.02 -12.16 22.93
N VAL A 566 -18.22 -11.65 21.98
CA VAL A 566 -18.19 -10.22 21.65
C VAL A 566 -19.56 -9.74 21.16
N PHE A 567 -20.26 -10.54 20.38
CA PHE A 567 -21.60 -10.24 19.89
C PHE A 567 -22.66 -10.29 20.99
N PHE A 568 -22.59 -11.28 21.89
CA PHE A 568 -23.52 -11.40 23.01
C PHE A 568 -23.36 -10.25 24.00
N GLN A 569 -22.13 -9.88 24.35
CA GLN A 569 -21.84 -8.76 25.27
C GLN A 569 -22.35 -7.40 24.75
N ARG A 570 -22.58 -7.27 23.45
CA ARG A 570 -23.07 -6.04 22.81
C ARG A 570 -24.57 -6.05 22.56
N SER A 571 -25.26 -7.16 22.84
CA SER A 571 -26.68 -7.31 22.56
C SER A 571 -27.48 -7.40 23.85
N PRO A 572 -28.55 -6.59 24.03
CA PRO A 572 -29.46 -6.75 25.16
C PRO A 572 -30.29 -8.05 25.07
N LEU A 573 -30.28 -8.72 23.91
CA LEU A 573 -31.04 -9.95 23.66
C LEU A 573 -30.30 -11.21 24.09
N ALA A 574 -28.99 -11.13 24.37
CA ALA A 574 -28.20 -12.26 24.86
C ALA A 574 -27.84 -12.03 26.32
N LEU A 575 -28.27 -12.94 27.20
CA LEU A 575 -28.00 -12.87 28.63
C LEU A 575 -27.13 -14.07 29.03
N SER A 576 -26.20 -13.84 29.96
CA SER A 576 -25.41 -14.89 30.60
C SER A 576 -26.29 -15.66 31.56
N TYR A 577 -26.39 -16.97 31.34
CA TYR A 577 -27.18 -17.87 32.17
C TYR A 577 -26.34 -18.47 33.31
N ASP A 578 -25.12 -18.89 32.99
CA ASP A 578 -24.12 -19.45 33.90
C ASP A 578 -22.71 -19.21 33.32
N HIS A 579 -21.67 -19.70 33.98
CA HIS A 579 -20.29 -19.67 33.51
C HIS A 579 -20.16 -20.28 32.10
N GLY A 580 -19.97 -19.41 31.10
CA GLY A 580 -19.81 -19.79 29.70
C GLY A 580 -21.11 -20.13 28.96
N LEU A 581 -22.26 -20.10 29.65
CA LEU A 581 -23.57 -20.36 29.05
C LEU A 581 -24.33 -19.05 28.81
N TRP A 582 -24.94 -18.95 27.63
CA TRP A 582 -25.70 -17.81 27.17
C TRP A 582 -27.11 -18.26 26.79
N VAL A 583 -28.09 -17.37 26.92
CA VAL A 583 -29.48 -17.62 26.55
C VAL A 583 -30.06 -16.39 25.87
N HIS A 584 -30.87 -16.60 24.84
CA HIS A 584 -31.61 -15.53 24.18
C HIS A 584 -32.77 -15.05 25.08
N ALA A 585 -33.10 -13.76 25.02
CA ALA A 585 -34.15 -13.13 25.84
C ALA A 585 -35.54 -13.81 25.71
N GLU A 586 -35.85 -14.36 24.54
CA GLU A 586 -37.10 -15.09 24.28
C GLU A 586 -37.18 -16.47 24.95
N ASN A 587 -36.02 -17.06 25.30
CA ASN A 587 -35.92 -18.39 25.90
C ASN A 587 -35.58 -18.33 27.40
N LEU A 588 -35.73 -17.17 28.03
CA LEU A 588 -35.48 -17.03 29.46
C LEU A 588 -36.47 -17.88 30.27
N PRO A 589 -36.04 -18.49 31.39
CA PRO A 589 -36.95 -19.21 32.29
C PRO A 589 -37.95 -18.26 32.99
N VAL A 590 -37.68 -16.96 32.94
CA VAL A 590 -38.50 -15.88 33.49
C VAL A 590 -38.64 -14.78 32.43
N PRO A 591 -39.84 -14.20 32.23
CA PRO A 591 -40.01 -13.12 31.26
C PRO A 591 -39.05 -11.96 31.53
N LEU A 592 -38.49 -11.36 30.47
CA LEU A 592 -37.52 -10.26 30.60
C LEU A 592 -38.06 -9.08 31.44
N SER A 593 -39.35 -8.78 31.33
CA SER A 593 -40.02 -7.75 32.13
C SER A 593 -40.00 -8.04 33.63
N VAL A 594 -40.14 -9.32 34.03
CA VAL A 594 -40.03 -9.74 35.43
C VAL A 594 -38.59 -9.62 35.90
N LEU A 595 -37.63 -10.01 35.07
CA LEU A 595 -36.20 -9.89 35.37
C LEU A 595 -35.78 -8.43 35.57
N GLN A 596 -36.29 -7.52 34.73
CA GLN A 596 -36.08 -6.08 34.86
C GLN A 596 -36.72 -5.51 36.14
N ALA A 597 -37.92 -5.95 36.50
CA ALA A 597 -38.56 -5.55 37.75
C ALA A 597 -37.74 -5.98 38.98
N LEU A 598 -37.24 -7.22 38.99
CA LEU A 598 -36.37 -7.72 40.07
C LEU A 598 -35.04 -6.96 40.15
N ALA A 599 -34.46 -6.58 39.00
CA ALA A 599 -33.27 -5.74 38.97
C ALA A 599 -33.55 -4.35 39.58
N GLN A 600 -34.71 -3.75 39.29
CA GLN A 600 -35.13 -2.49 39.92
C GLN A 600 -35.33 -2.63 41.44
N ASP A 601 -35.89 -3.74 41.90
CA ASP A 601 -36.07 -4.02 43.34
C ASP A 601 -34.72 -4.17 44.08
N CYS A 602 -33.69 -4.68 43.40
CA CYS A 602 -32.34 -4.82 43.96
C CYS A 602 -31.52 -3.52 43.91
N LEU A 603 -31.88 -2.59 43.04
CA LEU A 603 -31.09 -1.38 42.78
C LEU A 603 -30.87 -0.50 44.03
N PRO A 604 -31.84 -0.31 44.94
CA PRO A 604 -31.61 0.41 46.21
C PRO A 604 -30.51 -0.20 47.07
N GLU A 605 -30.37 -1.52 47.09
CA GLU A 605 -29.32 -2.21 47.86
C GLU A 605 -27.94 -2.01 47.22
N VAL A 606 -27.86 -2.09 45.89
CA VAL A 606 -26.63 -1.80 45.14
C VAL A 606 -26.22 -0.33 45.30
N ARG A 607 -27.17 0.60 45.32
CA ARG A 607 -26.92 2.03 45.61
C ARG A 607 -26.47 2.24 47.06
N ALA A 608 -27.08 1.57 48.03
CA ALA A 608 -26.72 1.66 49.44
C ALA A 608 -25.29 1.16 49.73
N ALA A 609 -24.78 0.24 48.90
CA ALA A 609 -23.39 -0.21 48.95
C ALA A 609 -22.37 0.86 48.50
N ASN A 610 -22.81 2.01 47.97
CA ASN A 610 -21.98 3.18 47.67
C ASN A 610 -20.73 2.88 46.79
N GLY A 611 -20.88 1.97 45.83
CA GLY A 611 -19.81 1.54 44.92
C GLY A 611 -18.99 0.34 45.38
N VAL A 612 -19.24 -0.18 46.58
CA VAL A 612 -18.77 -1.50 47.01
C VAL A 612 -19.45 -2.57 46.15
N ALA A 613 -18.69 -3.57 45.71
CA ALA A 613 -19.21 -4.68 44.91
C ALA A 613 -20.23 -5.50 45.71
N VAL A 614 -21.44 -5.63 45.18
CA VAL A 614 -22.50 -6.49 45.73
C VAL A 614 -22.63 -7.72 44.84
N SER A 615 -22.60 -8.89 45.47
CA SER A 615 -22.76 -10.14 44.73
C SER A 615 -24.21 -10.38 44.35
N ALA A 616 -24.52 -10.60 43.07
CA ALA A 616 -25.86 -10.96 42.62
C ALA A 616 -26.36 -12.28 43.25
N ARG A 617 -25.46 -13.14 43.73
CA ARG A 617 -25.82 -14.33 44.54
C ARG A 617 -26.46 -13.94 45.88
N LEU A 618 -25.95 -12.89 46.52
CA LEU A 618 -26.50 -12.39 47.78
C LEU A 618 -27.85 -11.71 47.56
N LEU A 619 -27.95 -10.87 46.52
CA LEU A 619 -29.21 -10.23 46.12
C LEU A 619 -30.28 -11.28 45.80
N LEU A 620 -29.93 -12.32 45.04
CA LEU A 620 -30.84 -13.41 44.73
C LEU A 620 -31.27 -14.20 45.99
N ARG A 621 -30.35 -14.43 46.94
CA ARG A 621 -30.68 -15.08 48.22
C ARG A 621 -31.63 -14.25 49.06
N ASP A 622 -31.46 -12.93 49.08
CA ASP A 622 -32.37 -12.01 49.75
C ASP A 622 -33.76 -12.00 49.08
N LEU A 623 -33.84 -11.89 47.75
CA LEU A 623 -35.09 -12.05 47.00
C LEU A 623 -35.78 -13.39 47.30
N ALA A 624 -35.02 -14.48 47.37
CA ALA A 624 -35.55 -15.81 47.71
C ALA A 624 -36.10 -15.86 49.15
N SER A 625 -35.42 -15.21 50.11
CA SER A 625 -35.89 -15.14 51.50
C SER A 625 -37.21 -14.36 51.66
N ARG A 626 -37.49 -13.43 50.72
CA ARG A 626 -38.75 -12.66 50.64
C ARG A 626 -39.84 -13.37 49.84
N GLY A 627 -39.54 -14.53 49.22
CA GLY A 627 -40.45 -15.24 48.34
C GLY A 627 -40.63 -14.59 46.96
N SER A 628 -39.73 -13.67 46.58
CA SER A 628 -39.77 -12.91 45.32
C SER A 628 -38.92 -13.50 44.20
N ALA A 629 -38.08 -14.50 44.47
CA ALA A 629 -37.23 -15.13 43.46
C ALA A 629 -38.00 -16.21 42.67
N PRO A 630 -38.32 -15.99 41.38
CA PRO A 630 -38.95 -16.99 40.54
C PRO A 630 -38.00 -18.18 40.26
N PRO A 631 -38.56 -19.38 39.99
CA PRO A 631 -37.75 -20.55 39.65
C PRO A 631 -36.96 -20.33 38.35
N GLY A 632 -35.72 -20.80 38.31
CA GLY A 632 -34.84 -20.68 37.14
C GLY A 632 -34.06 -19.36 37.05
N LEU A 633 -34.30 -18.39 37.95
CA LEU A 633 -33.49 -17.18 38.04
C LEU A 633 -32.09 -17.52 38.54
N THR A 634 -31.07 -17.17 37.75
CA THR A 634 -29.65 -17.36 38.13
C THR A 634 -29.02 -16.02 38.53
N PRO A 635 -27.91 -16.05 39.29
CA PRO A 635 -27.15 -14.83 39.62
C PRO A 635 -26.63 -14.09 38.38
N HIS A 636 -26.33 -14.81 37.28
CA HIS A 636 -25.86 -14.22 36.03
C HIS A 636 -26.97 -13.48 35.29
N LEU A 637 -28.19 -14.04 35.26
CA LEU A 637 -29.36 -13.37 34.71
C LEU A 637 -29.68 -12.08 35.47
N LEU A 638 -29.67 -12.13 36.81
CA LEU A 638 -29.90 -10.94 37.64
C LEU A 638 -28.81 -9.88 37.43
N ARG A 639 -27.53 -10.29 37.34
CA ARG A 639 -26.41 -9.40 37.01
C ARG A 639 -26.64 -8.68 35.68
N ASP A 640 -26.99 -9.41 34.63
CA ASP A 640 -27.16 -8.83 33.29
C ASP A 640 -28.38 -7.90 33.22
N ALA A 641 -29.46 -8.22 33.93
CA ALA A 641 -30.59 -7.31 34.06
C ALA A 641 -30.26 -6.03 34.84
N LEU A 642 -29.42 -6.13 35.89
CA LEU A 642 -28.91 -4.96 36.59
C LEU A 642 -28.02 -4.10 35.69
N LEU A 643 -27.16 -4.69 34.87
CA LEU A 643 -26.37 -3.96 33.87
C LEU A 643 -27.24 -3.18 32.88
N GLN A 644 -28.35 -3.79 32.43
CA GLN A 644 -29.28 -3.16 31.49
C GLN A 644 -29.99 -1.92 32.05
N THR A 645 -29.97 -1.70 33.37
CA THR A 645 -30.47 -0.45 33.97
C THR A 645 -29.61 0.77 33.61
N GLY A 646 -28.35 0.57 33.20
CA GLY A 646 -27.37 1.62 32.97
C GLY A 646 -26.78 2.26 34.24
N GLU A 647 -27.31 1.91 35.41
CA GLU A 647 -26.86 2.43 36.71
C GLU A 647 -25.79 1.57 37.39
N VAL A 648 -25.49 0.41 36.81
CA VAL A 648 -24.66 -0.61 37.43
C VAL A 648 -23.59 -1.05 36.45
N ARG A 649 -22.38 -1.31 36.97
CA ARG A 649 -21.28 -1.98 36.27
C ARG A 649 -21.08 -3.38 36.84
N ALA A 650 -20.59 -4.29 36.02
CA ALA A 650 -20.25 -5.65 36.42
C ALA A 650 -18.91 -6.06 35.82
N TRP A 651 -18.31 -7.10 36.37
CA TRP A 651 -17.01 -7.61 35.94
C TRP A 651 -17.16 -8.82 35.01
N ARG A 652 -16.25 -8.94 34.03
CA ARG A 652 -16.36 -9.86 32.88
C ARG A 652 -16.56 -11.35 33.23
N ALA A 653 -16.15 -11.79 34.42
CA ALA A 653 -16.19 -13.22 34.81
C ALA A 653 -17.03 -13.51 36.08
N GLY A 654 -17.60 -12.47 36.72
CA GLY A 654 -18.24 -12.61 38.03
C GLY A 654 -19.75 -12.41 38.02
N THR A 655 -20.37 -12.68 39.16
CA THR A 655 -21.77 -12.31 39.46
C THR A 655 -21.86 -10.99 40.23
N ASP A 656 -20.74 -10.32 40.43
CA ASP A 656 -20.68 -9.11 41.23
C ASP A 656 -21.06 -7.89 40.41
N VAL A 657 -21.73 -6.94 41.05
CA VAL A 657 -22.21 -5.69 40.48
C VAL A 657 -21.87 -4.51 41.40
N ALA A 658 -21.65 -3.32 40.85
CA ALA A 658 -21.45 -2.10 41.63
C ALA A 658 -22.16 -0.90 41.00
N TRP A 659 -22.62 0.02 41.85
CA TRP A 659 -23.28 1.26 41.44
C TRP A 659 -22.30 2.23 40.77
N THR A 660 -22.64 2.74 39.58
CA THR A 660 -21.78 3.66 38.81
C THR A 660 -21.66 5.08 39.37
N GLY A 661 -22.44 5.42 40.40
CA GLY A 661 -22.52 6.77 40.96
C GLY A 661 -21.39 7.18 41.91
N SER A 662 -20.49 6.28 42.30
CA SER A 662 -19.37 6.61 43.21
C SER A 662 -18.03 6.74 42.46
N GLU A 663 -17.20 7.72 42.82
CA GLU A 663 -15.86 7.92 42.22
C GLU A 663 -14.97 6.67 42.34
N ALA A 664 -15.17 5.85 43.38
CA ALA A 664 -14.47 4.58 43.58
C ALA A 664 -14.71 3.56 42.45
N THR A 665 -15.83 3.67 41.72
CA THR A 665 -16.21 2.74 40.63
C THR A 665 -15.58 3.05 39.27
N ARG A 666 -14.73 4.08 39.18
CA ARG A 666 -13.93 4.34 37.98
C ARG A 666 -12.66 3.49 37.90
N LYS A 667 -12.19 2.93 39.03
CA LYS A 667 -10.93 2.18 39.09
C LYS A 667 -11.16 0.67 38.99
N SER A 668 -10.46 0.04 38.07
CA SER A 668 -10.36 -1.41 37.92
C SER A 668 -9.67 -2.07 39.13
N ILE A 669 -9.85 -3.38 39.33
CA ILE A 669 -9.13 -4.13 40.39
C ILE A 669 -7.62 -4.00 40.20
N SER A 670 -7.12 -3.96 38.96
CA SER A 670 -5.71 -3.76 38.66
C SER A 670 -5.21 -2.38 39.09
N GLU A 671 -6.01 -1.32 38.88
CA GLU A 671 -5.68 0.03 39.37
C GLU A 671 -5.70 0.10 40.89
N TRP A 672 -6.68 -0.54 41.53
CA TRP A 672 -6.75 -0.65 42.99
C TRP A 672 -5.57 -1.44 43.56
N LEU A 673 -5.19 -2.56 42.94
CA LEU A 673 -4.01 -3.34 43.31
C LEU A 673 -2.73 -2.51 43.17
N ARG A 674 -2.58 -1.76 42.08
CA ARG A 674 -1.43 -0.89 41.85
C ARG A 674 -1.34 0.21 42.92
N GLU A 675 -2.41 0.95 43.15
CA GLU A 675 -2.42 2.04 44.14
C GLU A 675 -2.20 1.51 45.56
N THR A 676 -2.78 0.35 45.89
CA THR A 676 -2.54 -0.27 47.19
C THR A 676 -1.08 -0.73 47.32
N ALA A 677 -0.49 -1.29 46.26
CA ALA A 677 0.90 -1.71 46.24
C ALA A 677 1.88 -0.53 46.35
N GLU A 678 1.56 0.62 45.75
CA GLU A 678 2.36 1.84 45.83
C GLU A 678 2.37 2.45 47.24
N GLU A 679 1.27 2.29 47.99
CA GLU A 679 1.13 2.87 49.33
C GLU A 679 1.55 1.93 50.47
N LEU A 680 1.59 0.61 50.24
CA LEU A 680 1.96 -0.36 51.27
C LEU A 680 3.47 -0.28 51.59
N PRO A 681 3.87 -0.25 52.88
CA PRO A 681 5.28 -0.27 53.27
C PRO A 681 5.98 -1.54 52.79
N GLN A 682 7.06 -1.38 52.03
CA GLN A 682 7.85 -2.51 51.53
C GLN A 682 8.78 -3.09 52.62
N PRO A 683 8.91 -4.42 52.73
CA PRO A 683 8.26 -5.47 51.92
C PRO A 683 6.86 -5.88 52.44
N PHE A 684 5.94 -6.21 51.54
CA PHE A 684 4.62 -6.80 51.87
C PHE A 684 4.37 -8.14 51.16
N THR A 685 3.42 -8.94 51.65
CA THR A 685 3.00 -10.21 51.03
C THR A 685 1.76 -10.01 50.13
N ILE A 686 1.50 -10.97 49.22
CA ILE A 686 0.29 -10.96 48.37
C ILE A 686 -0.97 -10.95 49.22
N ASP A 687 -1.01 -11.71 50.31
CA ASP A 687 -2.18 -11.73 51.21
C ASP A 687 -2.45 -10.36 51.85
N VAL A 688 -1.39 -9.61 52.19
CA VAL A 688 -1.51 -8.24 52.71
C VAL A 688 -1.99 -7.29 51.61
N LEU A 689 -1.45 -7.40 50.40
CA LEU A 689 -1.92 -6.61 49.25
C LEU A 689 -3.40 -6.88 48.96
N VAL A 690 -3.80 -8.15 48.86
CA VAL A 690 -5.18 -8.57 48.61
C VAL A 690 -6.12 -8.08 49.71
N ALA A 691 -5.74 -8.24 50.98
CA ALA A 691 -6.56 -7.82 52.11
C ALA A 691 -6.72 -6.29 52.17
N GLU A 692 -5.63 -5.55 51.95
CA GLU A 692 -5.65 -4.09 51.99
C GLU A 692 -6.38 -3.51 50.78
N THR A 693 -6.18 -4.08 49.59
CA THR A 693 -6.93 -3.71 48.40
C THR A 693 -8.41 -4.00 48.61
N ALA A 694 -8.77 -5.14 49.19
CA ALA A 694 -10.16 -5.47 49.52
C ALA A 694 -10.79 -4.46 50.49
N ALA A 695 -10.06 -4.06 51.52
CA ALA A 695 -10.51 -3.07 52.49
C ALA A 695 -10.75 -1.69 51.85
N ARG A 696 -9.90 -1.27 50.91
CA ARG A 696 -9.96 0.05 50.27
C ARG A 696 -10.98 0.14 49.16
N SER A 697 -11.05 -0.91 48.35
CA SER A 697 -11.85 -0.96 47.13
C SER A 697 -13.25 -1.51 47.38
N GLY A 698 -13.48 -2.17 48.52
CA GLY A 698 -14.71 -2.88 48.85
C GLY A 698 -14.88 -4.21 48.09
N TYR A 699 -13.88 -4.66 47.34
CA TYR A 699 -13.95 -5.92 46.62
C TYR A 699 -13.76 -7.11 47.57
N LEU A 700 -14.33 -8.26 47.21
CA LEU A 700 -14.09 -9.49 47.96
C LEU A 700 -12.61 -9.92 47.82
N PRO A 701 -11.95 -10.34 48.91
CA PRO A 701 -10.57 -10.82 48.87
C PRO A 701 -10.34 -11.94 47.84
N SER A 702 -11.34 -12.80 47.60
CA SER A 702 -11.24 -13.86 46.59
C SER A 702 -11.16 -13.33 45.15
N SER A 703 -11.94 -12.28 44.82
CA SER A 703 -11.93 -11.67 43.49
C SER A 703 -10.61 -10.94 43.24
N ILE A 704 -10.07 -10.30 44.28
CA ILE A 704 -8.75 -9.66 44.23
C ILE A 704 -7.64 -10.73 44.20
N ALA A 705 -7.75 -11.83 44.92
CA ALA A 705 -6.73 -12.88 44.96
C ALA A 705 -6.53 -13.55 43.60
N VAL A 706 -7.60 -13.81 42.84
CA VAL A 706 -7.50 -14.32 41.46
C VAL A 706 -6.73 -13.31 40.59
N GLN A 707 -7.12 -12.04 40.67
CA GLN A 707 -6.54 -10.99 39.84
C GLN A 707 -5.17 -10.50 40.31
N ALA A 708 -4.81 -10.70 41.59
CA ALA A 708 -3.48 -10.48 42.15
C ALA A 708 -2.56 -11.64 41.79
N ASN A 709 -3.05 -12.88 41.78
CA ASN A 709 -2.27 -14.00 41.26
C ASN A 709 -2.02 -13.90 39.75
N GLU A 710 -2.95 -13.32 38.99
CA GLU A 710 -2.76 -12.96 37.58
C GLU A 710 -1.94 -11.66 37.41
N GLY A 711 -2.08 -10.70 38.33
CA GLY A 711 -1.60 -9.31 38.21
C GLY A 711 -0.29 -8.98 38.93
N VAL A 712 0.18 -9.81 39.86
CA VAL A 712 1.51 -9.68 40.49
C VAL A 712 2.63 -9.92 39.47
N TRP A 713 2.35 -10.70 38.42
CA TRP A 713 3.21 -10.81 37.24
C TRP A 713 3.26 -9.51 36.44
N THR A 714 2.15 -8.77 36.38
CA THR A 714 2.03 -7.50 35.66
C THR A 714 2.60 -6.32 36.46
N LEU A 715 2.48 -6.32 37.79
CA LEU A 715 3.02 -5.29 38.70
C LEU A 715 4.56 -5.35 38.84
N ALA A 716 5.15 -6.54 38.75
CA ALA A 716 6.60 -6.70 38.64
C ALA A 716 7.15 -6.24 37.27
N LEU A 717 6.28 -6.07 36.27
CA LEU A 717 6.60 -5.57 34.93
C LEU A 717 6.21 -4.10 34.72
N SER A 718 5.32 -3.53 35.55
CA SER A 718 4.70 -2.21 35.32
C SER A 718 5.35 -1.04 36.08
N GLY A 719 6.63 -1.14 36.42
CA GLY A 719 7.48 0.05 36.66
C GLY A 719 7.82 0.84 35.39
N GLY A 720 7.24 0.48 34.24
CA GLY A 720 7.21 1.25 33.00
C GLY A 720 6.00 0.81 32.19
N GLU A 721 5.10 1.74 31.89
CA GLU A 721 3.76 1.46 31.38
C GLU A 721 3.75 0.76 30.00
N HIS A 722 2.87 -0.23 29.87
CA HIS A 722 2.17 -0.52 28.62
C HIS A 722 0.76 0.05 28.72
N ALA A 723 0.54 1.14 27.98
CA ALA A 723 -0.69 1.34 27.22
C ALA A 723 -0.26 1.71 25.79
N ALA A 724 -0.48 0.79 24.85
CA ALA A 724 -0.69 1.12 23.45
C ALA A 724 -1.43 -0.03 22.75
N CYS A 725 -2.72 0.18 22.49
CA CYS A 725 -3.15 0.52 21.13
C CYS A 725 -3.72 1.94 21.29
N ASP A 726 -2.98 3.02 21.01
CA ASP A 726 -2.78 3.57 19.66
C ASP A 726 -1.49 4.44 19.56
N GLN A 727 -0.85 4.40 18.38
CA GLN A 727 0.10 5.37 17.77
C GLN A 727 1.48 5.73 18.38
N ALA A 728 2.52 5.41 17.58
CA ALA A 728 3.85 5.99 17.31
C ALA A 728 4.51 7.14 18.13
N PHE A 729 5.83 6.94 18.36
CA PHE A 729 6.97 7.85 18.66
C PHE A 729 7.24 8.39 20.10
N ALA A 730 8.40 7.98 20.65
CA ALA A 730 9.41 8.72 21.44
C ALA A 730 10.35 7.69 22.14
N SER A 731 11.57 7.91 22.64
CA SER A 731 12.74 8.80 22.43
C SER A 731 13.95 8.07 23.12
N SER A 732 15.21 8.38 22.79
CA SER A 732 16.40 7.61 23.27
C SER A 732 16.65 7.70 24.80
N GLU A 733 16.11 8.72 25.48
CA GLU A 733 16.34 9.00 26.90
C GLU A 733 15.54 8.06 27.82
N ALA A 734 14.37 7.60 27.36
CA ALA A 734 13.53 6.62 28.07
C ALA A 734 14.19 5.23 28.17
N LEU A 735 15.13 4.91 27.28
CA LEU A 735 15.84 3.63 27.26
C LEU A 735 16.95 3.55 28.34
N GLU A 736 17.57 4.67 28.69
CA GLU A 736 18.68 4.73 29.67
C GLU A 736 18.18 4.62 31.12
N HIS A 737 17.01 5.21 31.44
CA HIS A 737 16.38 5.10 32.76
C HIS A 737 15.86 3.69 33.06
N ALA A 738 15.36 2.97 32.04
CA ALA A 738 14.92 1.58 32.15
C ALA A 738 16.09 0.61 32.48
N GLN A 739 17.29 0.88 31.93
CA GLN A 739 18.48 0.08 32.24
C GLN A 739 18.96 0.28 33.68
N ALA A 740 18.91 1.50 34.22
CA ALA A 740 19.35 1.79 35.58
C ALA A 740 18.49 1.10 36.66
N ALA A 741 17.17 1.00 36.44
CA ALA A 741 16.23 0.37 37.37
C ALA A 741 16.38 -1.17 37.42
N VAL A 742 16.55 -1.82 36.25
CA VAL A 742 16.81 -3.27 36.16
C VAL A 742 18.12 -3.64 36.86
N TRP A 743 19.16 -2.80 36.74
CA TRP A 743 20.43 -3.00 37.44
C TRP A 743 20.33 -2.83 38.98
N ALA A 744 19.41 -1.99 39.47
CA ALA A 744 19.15 -1.85 40.91
C ALA A 744 18.46 -3.09 41.50
N MET A 745 17.50 -3.69 40.78
CA MET A 745 16.80 -4.91 41.20
C MET A 745 17.70 -6.15 41.15
N VAL A 746 18.55 -6.27 40.12
CA VAL A 746 19.55 -7.37 40.03
C VAL A 746 20.56 -7.29 41.18
N ARG A 747 20.97 -6.07 41.60
CA ARG A 747 21.82 -5.90 42.79
C ARG A 747 21.14 -6.33 44.08
N GLN A 748 19.83 -6.13 44.20
CA GLN A 748 19.05 -6.49 45.38
C GLN A 748 18.84 -8.01 45.49
N ALA A 749 18.62 -8.70 44.37
CA ALA A 749 18.54 -10.16 44.30
C ALA A 749 19.88 -10.85 44.66
N CYS A 750 21.01 -10.18 44.43
CA CYS A 750 22.35 -10.68 44.82
C CYS A 750 22.72 -10.46 46.30
N LEU A 751 21.94 -9.69 47.07
CA LEU A 751 22.24 -9.37 48.48
C LEU A 751 21.48 -10.21 49.51
N VAL A 752 20.51 -11.02 49.07
CA VAL A 752 19.76 -11.93 49.95
C VAL A 752 20.36 -13.34 49.91
N SER A 753 21.07 -13.67 50.99
CA SER A 753 21.35 -15.01 51.52
C SER A 753 22.50 -15.83 50.92
N ALA A 754 23.57 -15.92 51.70
CA ALA A 754 24.58 -16.98 51.66
C ALA A 754 24.08 -18.34 52.22
N HIS A 755 22.83 -18.50 52.69
CA HIS A 755 22.32 -19.72 53.33
C HIS A 755 20.85 -20.06 52.99
N ALA A 756 20.52 -20.25 51.70
CA ALA A 756 19.28 -20.93 51.30
C ALA A 756 19.50 -21.70 49.98
N PRO A 757 19.02 -22.96 49.84
CA PRO A 757 19.19 -23.73 48.62
C PRO A 757 18.09 -23.40 47.60
N GLY A 758 18.50 -22.93 46.42
CA GLY A 758 17.70 -22.90 45.19
C GLY A 758 16.77 -21.69 45.04
N ILE A 759 17.09 -20.81 44.10
CA ILE A 759 16.13 -19.85 43.52
C ILE A 759 15.47 -20.57 42.34
N ASP A 760 14.16 -20.75 42.39
CA ASP A 760 13.37 -21.33 41.31
C ASP A 760 13.06 -20.24 40.27
N LEU A 761 13.56 -20.44 39.04
CA LEU A 761 13.40 -19.53 37.90
C LEU A 761 12.35 -20.03 36.89
N THR A 762 11.44 -20.91 37.32
CA THR A 762 10.32 -21.41 36.51
C THR A 762 9.45 -20.36 35.80
N PRO A 763 9.30 -19.08 36.22
CA PRO A 763 8.30 -18.23 35.59
C PRO A 763 8.78 -17.41 34.38
N PHE A 764 10.03 -17.57 33.92
CA PHE A 764 10.56 -16.78 32.79
C PHE A 764 10.24 -17.34 31.40
N GLY A 765 9.37 -18.37 31.30
CA GLY A 765 9.06 -19.08 30.05
C GLY A 765 8.24 -18.31 29.00
N HIS A 766 7.80 -17.08 29.28
CA HIS A 766 6.95 -16.29 28.37
C HIS A 766 7.58 -14.99 27.85
N LEU A 767 8.88 -14.77 28.05
CA LEU A 767 9.58 -13.62 27.47
C LEU A 767 9.97 -13.92 26.01
N GLY A 768 9.56 -13.05 25.09
CA GLY A 768 9.98 -13.12 23.69
C GLY A 768 11.51 -13.18 23.53
N PRO A 769 12.03 -13.77 22.44
CA PRO A 769 13.42 -14.25 22.32
C PRO A 769 14.50 -13.17 22.60
N VAL A 770 14.20 -11.91 22.28
CA VAL A 770 15.14 -10.79 22.40
C VAL A 770 15.36 -10.35 23.86
N LEU A 771 14.35 -10.48 24.72
CA LEU A 771 14.44 -10.12 26.14
C LEU A 771 15.12 -11.23 26.96
N ALA A 772 14.79 -12.49 26.67
CA ALA A 772 15.44 -13.66 27.26
C ALA A 772 16.95 -13.68 26.99
N HIS A 773 17.36 -13.31 25.76
CA HIS A 773 18.76 -13.23 25.34
C HIS A 773 19.58 -12.22 26.17
N ARG A 774 19.03 -11.04 26.48
CA ARG A 774 19.76 -9.99 27.24
C ARG A 774 19.89 -10.30 28.73
N VAL A 775 18.90 -10.98 29.32
CA VAL A 775 18.91 -11.39 30.74
C VAL A 775 19.85 -12.58 30.97
N LEU A 776 19.87 -13.56 30.06
CA LEU A 776 20.75 -14.73 30.14
C LEU A 776 22.22 -14.39 29.91
N TRP A 777 22.52 -13.44 29.02
CA TRP A 777 23.91 -13.08 28.73
C TRP A 777 24.56 -12.24 29.86
N GLY A 778 23.77 -11.45 30.60
CA GLY A 778 24.24 -10.68 31.75
C GLY A 778 24.54 -11.52 33.00
N THR A 779 23.88 -12.68 33.15
CA THR A 779 24.02 -13.58 34.31
C THR A 779 25.11 -14.64 34.12
N ALA A 780 25.32 -15.14 32.89
CA ALA A 780 26.34 -16.15 32.61
C ALA A 780 27.80 -15.69 32.81
N HIS A 781 28.06 -14.37 32.81
CA HIS A 781 29.42 -13.85 32.84
C HIS A 781 30.01 -13.60 34.25
N ARG A 782 29.27 -13.82 35.35
CA ARG A 782 29.73 -13.41 36.71
C ARG A 782 29.61 -14.44 37.84
N THR A 783 29.11 -15.65 37.61
CA THR A 783 29.05 -16.68 38.66
C THR A 783 29.53 -18.03 38.15
N ALA A 784 30.62 -18.55 38.74
CA ALA A 784 31.00 -19.95 38.60
C ALA A 784 30.03 -20.80 39.44
N GLY A 785 29.11 -21.50 38.77
CA GLY A 785 28.18 -22.43 39.39
C GLY A 785 26.71 -22.04 39.22
N VAL A 786 26.18 -22.24 38.02
CA VAL A 786 24.73 -22.26 37.77
C VAL A 786 24.37 -23.69 37.34
N SER A 787 23.58 -24.39 38.16
CA SER A 787 22.97 -25.68 37.83
C SER A 787 21.48 -25.43 37.58
N THR A 788 21.06 -25.48 36.32
CA THR A 788 19.64 -25.38 35.93
C THR A 788 18.99 -26.76 35.93
N ARG A 789 18.06 -27.01 36.85
CA ARG A 789 17.13 -28.16 36.77
C ARG A 789 15.82 -27.70 36.13
N ALA A 790 15.81 -27.61 34.80
CA ALA A 790 14.67 -27.68 33.86
C ALA A 790 15.20 -27.16 32.51
N ARG A 791 15.50 -28.04 31.53
CA ARG A 791 14.60 -28.54 30.47
C ARG A 791 14.01 -27.44 29.58
N GLY A 792 14.86 -26.87 28.71
CA GLY A 792 14.48 -25.97 27.61
C GLY A 792 15.67 -25.10 27.21
N LEU A 793 16.35 -25.44 26.10
CA LEU A 793 17.42 -24.63 25.52
C LEU A 793 17.02 -24.30 24.08
N LEU A 794 16.73 -23.03 23.78
CA LEU A 794 16.59 -22.53 22.41
C LEU A 794 17.90 -21.85 22.03
N MET A 795 18.58 -22.41 21.03
CA MET A 795 19.75 -21.80 20.39
C MET A 795 19.43 -21.61 18.90
N TRP A 796 19.63 -20.38 18.41
CA TRP A 796 19.47 -19.97 17.01
C TRP A 796 20.85 -19.50 16.51
N ASP A 797 21.28 -19.94 15.32
CA ASP A 797 22.48 -19.42 14.63
C ASP A 797 22.07 -18.37 13.56
N PRO A 798 22.30 -17.07 13.79
CA PRO A 798 21.84 -16.03 12.87
C PRO A 798 22.64 -15.98 11.56
N ALA A 799 23.79 -16.66 11.47
CA ALA A 799 24.68 -16.56 10.31
C ALA A 799 24.21 -17.40 9.11
N ARG A 800 23.26 -18.32 9.30
CA ARG A 800 22.86 -19.29 8.26
C ARG A 800 21.38 -19.28 7.90
N GLY A 801 20.52 -18.62 8.68
CA GLY A 801 19.07 -18.61 8.42
C GLY A 801 18.35 -19.95 8.67
N ASP A 802 19.09 -21.03 8.95
CA ASP A 802 18.55 -22.36 9.20
C ASP A 802 18.33 -22.62 10.70
N SER A 803 17.32 -23.42 11.03
CA SER A 803 17.12 -23.87 12.41
C SER A 803 18.23 -24.85 12.84
N VAL A 804 18.67 -24.80 14.11
CA VAL A 804 19.68 -25.75 14.64
C VAL A 804 19.26 -27.21 14.44
N TRP A 805 17.95 -27.49 14.39
CA TRP A 805 17.41 -28.82 14.11
C TRP A 805 17.66 -29.29 12.67
N GLN A 806 17.70 -28.36 11.72
CA GLN A 806 18.08 -28.64 10.34
C GLN A 806 19.58 -29.01 10.24
N VAL A 807 20.43 -28.30 10.99
CA VAL A 807 21.87 -28.58 11.05
C VAL A 807 22.16 -29.90 11.77
N VAL A 808 21.46 -30.17 12.88
CA VAL A 808 21.58 -31.44 13.61
C VAL A 808 21.01 -32.61 12.81
N GLY A 809 19.90 -32.42 12.11
CA GLY A 809 19.32 -33.41 11.20
C GLY A 809 20.23 -33.72 10.02
N GLN A 810 20.87 -32.71 9.43
CA GLN A 810 21.84 -32.88 8.36
C GLN A 810 23.13 -33.57 8.83
N ASP A 811 23.67 -33.20 10.00
CA ASP A 811 24.85 -33.88 10.59
C ASP A 811 24.52 -35.32 10.99
N PHE A 812 23.32 -35.58 11.52
CA PHE A 812 22.84 -36.93 11.83
C PHE A 812 22.72 -37.79 10.57
N LEU A 813 22.04 -37.30 9.53
CA LEU A 813 21.87 -38.04 8.28
C LEU A 813 23.19 -38.25 7.54
N ALA A 814 24.13 -37.31 7.67
CA ALA A 814 25.48 -37.45 7.13
C ALA A 814 26.29 -38.56 7.83
N ARG A 815 26.07 -38.80 9.13
CA ARG A 815 26.79 -39.83 9.91
C ARG A 815 26.05 -41.16 9.98
N HIS A 816 24.72 -41.15 9.87
CA HIS A 816 23.84 -42.30 10.03
C HIS A 816 22.84 -42.38 8.86
N PRO A 817 23.28 -42.80 7.67
CA PRO A 817 22.48 -42.74 6.43
C PRO A 817 21.22 -43.63 6.41
N VAL A 818 21.06 -44.53 7.39
CA VAL A 818 19.87 -45.40 7.53
C VAL A 818 18.89 -44.87 8.60
N GLY A 819 19.25 -43.79 9.31
CA GLY A 819 18.35 -43.02 10.16
C GLY A 819 17.56 -43.82 11.22
N ARG A 820 18.21 -44.72 11.96
CA ARG A 820 17.49 -45.49 12.99
C ARG A 820 17.20 -44.62 14.22
N PRO A 821 16.03 -44.73 14.85
CA PRO A 821 15.70 -43.95 16.05
C PRO A 821 16.67 -44.15 17.22
N ALA A 822 17.34 -45.31 17.31
CA ALA A 822 18.37 -45.57 18.32
C ALA A 822 19.65 -44.75 18.05
N ASP A 823 20.04 -44.61 16.79
CA ASP A 823 21.24 -43.85 16.38
C ASP A 823 21.00 -42.35 16.62
N LEU A 824 19.79 -41.85 16.35
CA LEU A 824 19.43 -40.45 16.62
C LEU A 824 19.50 -40.13 18.13
N ARG A 825 19.12 -41.10 18.98
CA ARG A 825 19.23 -40.97 20.44
C ARG A 825 20.68 -40.90 20.89
N GLU A 826 21.54 -41.77 20.36
CA GLU A 826 22.95 -41.78 20.70
C GLU A 826 23.65 -40.51 20.19
N HIS A 827 23.33 -40.05 18.98
CA HIS A 827 23.85 -38.81 18.38
C HIS A 827 23.42 -37.55 19.16
N LEU A 828 22.16 -37.47 19.59
CA LEU A 828 21.67 -36.38 20.46
C LEU A 828 22.26 -36.45 21.88
N PHE A 829 22.54 -37.65 22.39
CA PHE A 829 23.26 -37.81 23.65
C PHE A 829 24.72 -37.36 23.53
N GLU A 830 25.40 -37.68 22.43
CA GLU A 830 26.77 -37.20 22.16
C GLU A 830 26.84 -35.67 22.00
N LEU A 831 25.87 -35.07 21.30
CA LEU A 831 25.83 -33.62 21.08
C LEU A 831 25.42 -32.82 22.33
N CYS A 832 24.46 -33.33 23.11
CA CYS A 832 23.75 -32.55 24.11
C CYS A 832 23.74 -33.16 25.52
N GLY A 833 24.23 -34.39 25.71
CA GLY A 833 24.31 -35.08 27.01
C GLY A 833 22.98 -35.57 27.59
N LEU A 834 21.90 -35.65 26.81
CA LEU A 834 20.53 -35.94 27.28
C LEU A 834 20.16 -37.43 27.22
N ARG A 835 19.74 -38.04 28.35
CA ARG A 835 19.29 -39.44 28.43
C ARG A 835 17.80 -39.60 28.03
N SER A 836 17.43 -40.78 27.53
CA SER A 836 16.14 -41.06 26.86
C SER A 836 14.88 -40.82 27.70
N ASP A 837 15.00 -40.90 29.02
CA ASP A 837 13.84 -40.91 29.92
C ASP A 837 13.37 -39.46 30.24
N ASP A 838 14.10 -38.46 29.74
CA ASP A 838 13.93 -37.05 30.06
C ASP A 838 13.31 -36.20 28.93
N LEU A 839 12.94 -36.80 27.78
CA LEU A 839 12.31 -36.06 26.66
C LEU A 839 10.78 -35.93 26.84
N PRO A 840 10.22 -34.72 26.99
CA PRO A 840 8.77 -34.52 27.00
C PRO A 840 8.17 -34.59 25.58
N TYR A 841 7.00 -35.21 25.48
CA TYR A 841 6.19 -35.39 24.26
C TYR A 841 5.85 -34.09 23.50
N TYR A 842 5.97 -32.93 24.16
CA TYR A 842 5.62 -31.61 23.60
C TYR A 842 6.61 -31.08 22.55
N LEU A 843 7.88 -31.49 22.59
CA LEU A 843 8.92 -31.01 21.68
C LEU A 843 8.86 -31.62 20.27
N LEU A 844 8.13 -32.73 20.10
CA LEU A 844 7.93 -33.38 18.80
C LEU A 844 6.83 -32.72 17.96
N ARG A 845 5.99 -31.87 18.55
CA ARG A 845 4.84 -31.28 17.87
C ARG A 845 5.21 -30.06 17.01
N GLU A 846 6.10 -29.19 17.48
CA GLU A 846 6.50 -27.99 16.71
C GLU A 846 7.41 -28.30 15.52
N GLY A 847 8.13 -29.42 15.53
CA GLY A 847 8.88 -29.88 14.36
C GLY A 847 7.98 -30.35 13.20
N CYS A 848 6.77 -30.82 13.50
CA CYS A 848 5.81 -31.29 12.50
C CYS A 848 5.06 -30.15 11.79
N ASP A 849 4.85 -29.02 12.46
CA ASP A 849 4.13 -27.87 11.89
C ASP A 849 5.01 -27.06 10.90
N ALA A 850 6.33 -27.32 10.86
CA ALA A 850 7.29 -26.63 9.98
C ALA A 850 7.51 -27.31 8.61
N GLY A 851 6.74 -28.34 8.26
CA GLY A 851 6.61 -28.82 6.87
C GLY A 851 7.76 -29.64 6.27
N ASP A 852 8.84 -29.95 7.00
CA ASP A 852 10.02 -30.63 6.44
C ASP A 852 10.56 -31.79 7.33
N VAL A 853 9.70 -32.69 7.82
CA VAL A 853 10.11 -34.06 8.20
C VAL A 853 8.94 -35.03 7.97
N ALA A 854 8.98 -35.78 6.87
CA ALA A 854 8.17 -36.97 6.72
C ALA A 854 8.78 -38.12 7.55
N LEU A 855 8.33 -38.32 8.79
CA LEU A 855 7.99 -39.60 9.41
C LEU A 855 7.83 -39.47 10.94
N VAL A 856 6.79 -40.15 11.45
CA VAL A 856 6.54 -40.62 12.84
C VAL A 856 5.61 -39.76 13.71
N CYS A 857 4.38 -40.29 13.87
CA CYS A 857 3.37 -40.10 14.95
C CYS A 857 2.58 -38.77 14.94
N THR A 858 1.27 -38.68 14.73
CA THR A 858 0.14 -39.62 14.80
C THR A 858 -1.01 -39.10 13.94
N GLY A 859 -1.61 -39.95 13.10
CA GLY A 859 -2.87 -39.67 12.40
C GLY A 859 -3.33 -40.93 11.67
N TRP A 860 -4.50 -41.45 12.03
CA TRP A 860 -4.99 -42.74 11.57
C TRP A 860 -5.59 -42.60 10.17
N TYR A 861 -4.96 -43.25 9.19
CA TYR A 861 -5.58 -43.62 7.92
C TYR A 861 -5.04 -45.00 7.54
N VAL A 862 -5.89 -46.02 7.59
CA VAL A 862 -5.56 -47.33 7.01
C VAL A 862 -5.96 -47.25 5.55
N ASP A 863 -4.99 -47.32 4.64
CA ASP A 863 -5.24 -47.35 3.20
C ASP A 863 -6.12 -48.56 2.87
N ALA A 864 -7.29 -48.30 2.28
CA ALA A 864 -8.28 -49.31 1.91
C ALA A 864 -7.76 -50.33 0.85
N ARG A 865 -6.52 -50.16 0.38
CA ARG A 865 -5.87 -51.05 -0.59
C ARG A 865 -5.09 -52.21 0.03
N LEU A 866 -4.88 -52.25 1.34
CA LEU A 866 -4.19 -53.37 1.99
C LEU A 866 -5.13 -54.57 2.16
N GLY A 867 -4.63 -55.77 1.87
CA GLY A 867 -5.39 -57.00 2.07
C GLY A 867 -5.63 -57.29 3.57
N PRO A 868 -6.71 -58.00 3.95
CA PRO A 868 -7.07 -58.24 5.36
C PRO A 868 -5.94 -58.86 6.19
N ASP A 869 -5.15 -59.76 5.60
CA ASP A 869 -4.05 -60.44 6.28
C ASP A 869 -2.83 -59.51 6.53
N GLU A 870 -2.63 -58.51 5.66
CA GLU A 870 -1.57 -57.49 5.81
C GLU A 870 -1.95 -56.45 6.87
N GLN A 871 -3.24 -56.10 6.95
CA GLN A 871 -3.77 -55.24 8.01
C GLN A 871 -3.69 -55.91 9.39
N VAL A 872 -3.98 -57.22 9.47
CA VAL A 872 -3.83 -58.01 10.71
C VAL A 872 -2.36 -58.15 11.11
N GLY A 873 -1.45 -58.34 10.14
CA GLY A 873 0.00 -58.37 10.39
C GLY A 873 0.54 -57.03 10.93
N LEU A 874 0.08 -55.91 10.36
CA LEU A 874 0.43 -54.56 10.80
C LEU A 874 -0.06 -54.30 12.23
N LEU A 875 -1.32 -54.63 12.54
CA LEU A 875 -1.90 -54.47 13.87
C LEU A 875 -1.24 -55.39 14.92
N ALA A 876 -0.88 -56.62 14.56
CA ALA A 876 -0.18 -57.54 15.47
C ALA A 876 1.25 -57.06 15.81
N SER A 877 1.93 -56.40 14.87
CA SER A 877 3.27 -55.85 15.07
C SER A 877 3.30 -54.62 16.00
N MET A 878 2.17 -53.95 16.18
CA MET A 878 2.02 -52.76 17.02
C MET A 878 1.59 -53.04 18.47
N ALA A 879 1.20 -54.29 18.79
CA ALA A 879 0.78 -54.71 20.13
C ALA A 879 1.81 -54.42 21.26
N PRO A 880 3.15 -54.45 21.04
CA PRO A 880 4.12 -54.05 22.06
C PRO A 880 4.13 -52.54 22.34
N VAL A 881 3.82 -51.72 21.33
CA VAL A 881 3.82 -50.24 21.43
C VAL A 881 2.60 -49.75 22.21
N VAL A 882 1.45 -50.38 22.01
CA VAL A 882 0.22 -50.11 22.78
C VAL A 882 0.38 -50.49 24.26
N ARG A 883 1.15 -51.55 24.57
CA ARG A 883 1.48 -51.92 25.96
C ARG A 883 2.42 -50.92 26.64
N LEU A 884 3.27 -50.23 25.88
CA LEU A 884 4.18 -49.22 26.41
C LEU A 884 3.48 -47.88 26.67
N ALA A 885 2.46 -47.54 25.88
CA ALA A 885 1.73 -46.28 25.96
C ALA A 885 0.71 -46.21 27.12
N LEU A 886 0.22 -47.35 27.63
CA LEU A 886 -0.87 -47.43 28.62
C LEU A 886 -0.37 -47.85 30.02
N GLY A 887 0.66 -47.20 30.55
CA GLY A 887 1.24 -47.52 31.85
C GLY A 887 0.21 -47.80 32.97
N THR A 888 0.41 -48.92 33.68
CA THR A 888 -0.32 -49.47 34.84
C THR A 888 -1.78 -49.91 34.65
N GLU A 889 -2.09 -51.13 35.15
CA GLU A 889 -3.34 -51.87 34.92
C GLU A 889 -4.62 -51.24 35.52
N ASP A 890 -4.50 -50.24 36.39
CA ASP A 890 -5.64 -49.72 37.16
C ASP A 890 -6.51 -48.70 36.40
N PHE A 891 -6.00 -48.10 35.32
CA PHE A 891 -6.74 -47.06 34.57
C PHE A 891 -7.75 -47.60 33.53
N VAL A 892 -7.79 -48.93 33.33
CA VAL A 892 -8.51 -49.53 32.19
C VAL A 892 -9.91 -50.03 32.56
N ARG A 893 -10.32 -50.03 33.83
CA ARG A 893 -11.69 -50.44 34.20
C ARG A 893 -12.68 -49.28 34.08
N GLY A 894 -13.14 -49.03 32.84
CA GLY A 894 -14.28 -48.16 32.56
C GLY A 894 -14.21 -47.33 31.27
N SER A 895 -13.11 -47.40 30.51
CA SER A 895 -12.95 -46.58 29.29
C SER A 895 -13.49 -47.28 28.03
N PRO A 896 -13.89 -46.52 26.99
CA PRO A 896 -14.27 -47.06 25.68
C PRO A 896 -13.19 -47.94 25.03
N ALA A 897 -11.92 -47.69 25.37
CA ALA A 897 -10.79 -48.50 24.93
C ALA A 897 -10.80 -49.93 25.49
N ALA A 898 -11.42 -50.17 26.66
CA ALA A 898 -11.58 -51.50 27.23
C ALA A 898 -12.63 -52.34 26.48
N ALA A 899 -13.65 -51.70 25.90
CA ALA A 899 -14.62 -52.36 25.03
C ALA A 899 -13.97 -52.81 23.72
N LEU A 900 -13.16 -51.93 23.11
CA LEU A 900 -12.40 -52.23 21.89
C LEU A 900 -11.36 -53.35 22.11
N LEU A 901 -10.67 -53.36 23.26
CA LEU A 901 -9.72 -54.43 23.62
C LEU A 901 -10.41 -55.78 23.87
N ASN A 902 -11.66 -55.78 24.34
CA ASN A 902 -12.46 -56.99 24.51
C ASN A 902 -13.02 -57.51 23.18
N GLU A 903 -13.42 -56.62 22.26
CA GLU A 903 -13.78 -56.99 20.88
C GLU A 903 -12.58 -57.56 20.11
N VAL A 904 -11.40 -56.95 20.23
CA VAL A 904 -10.16 -57.47 19.62
C VAL A 904 -9.73 -58.82 20.22
N ARG A 905 -10.06 -59.09 21.48
CA ARG A 905 -9.86 -60.42 22.08
C ARG A 905 -10.88 -61.46 21.60
N ALA A 906 -12.13 -61.04 21.33
CA ALA A 906 -13.15 -61.90 20.72
C ALA A 906 -12.80 -62.28 19.27
N LEU A 907 -12.10 -61.41 18.54
CA LEU A 907 -11.60 -61.65 17.17
C LEU A 907 -10.54 -62.77 17.05
N LYS A 908 -9.95 -63.25 18.15
CA LYS A 908 -9.07 -64.44 18.13
C LYS A 908 -9.84 -65.77 18.03
N GLY A 909 -11.17 -65.75 18.09
CA GLY A 909 -12.05 -66.90 18.02
C GLY A 909 -12.75 -67.10 16.67
N GLY A 910 -12.02 -67.00 15.56
CA GLY A 910 -12.31 -67.82 14.36
C GLY A 910 -13.57 -67.60 13.52
N ASP A 911 -14.41 -66.59 13.71
CA ASP A 911 -15.57 -66.34 12.81
C ASP A 911 -15.57 -64.93 12.21
N ARG A 912 -15.79 -64.86 10.88
CA ARG A 912 -15.88 -63.63 10.07
C ARG A 912 -17.24 -62.95 10.27
N LEU A 913 -17.24 -61.62 10.41
CA LEU A 913 -18.44 -60.80 10.29
C LEU A 913 -18.25 -59.70 9.25
N ASP A 914 -19.32 -59.53 8.46
CA ASP A 914 -19.56 -58.59 7.37
C ASP A 914 -19.90 -57.20 7.94
N LEU A 915 -19.27 -56.14 7.45
CA LEU A 915 -19.42 -54.77 7.96
C LEU A 915 -19.94 -53.85 6.85
N GLY A 916 -21.23 -53.52 6.95
CA GLY A 916 -21.82 -52.32 6.34
C GLY A 916 -21.61 -51.09 7.20
#